data_AF-A0A4U6U8N4-F1
#
_entry.id   AF-A0A4U6U8N4-F1
#
_cell.length_a   1.000
_cell.length_b   1.000
_cell.length_c   1.000
_cell.angle_alpha   90.00
_cell.angle_beta   90.00
_cell.angle_gamma   90.00
#
_symmetry.space_group_name_H-M   'P 1'
#
loop_
_entity.id
_entity.type
_entity.pdbx_description
1 polymer ?
#
loop_
_entity_poly.entity_id
_entity_poly.type
_entity_poly.pdbx_seq_one_letter_code
_entity_poly.pdbx_strand_id
1 'polypeptide(L)'
;MSSSPPSQPELAEPDGSSKVNSVPCNGERELLFTKPAQLVAWQSGPSALARACLSLYICSSEAAGQARQSSARHAAPGATSNAEQQASRLPPLSGPAAASPPRRVEQSRAEWPDMKMPESKRSEGFCGEAVITEFEALTRDAAAVQRETLRRILADNAGTEYLRDRGLAGRTDAASFRACVPLATHADVEPYIARIADGDTSPVLTARPITSISLSSGTTQGKRKYLPFNQELVKSTMQIYRTSYAFRNRAFPVEDGKALQFIYGSRQFTTKGGLTATTATTNVYRSEEFIPTMRAIQSQACSPDAVIFGPDFAQSLYCHLLCGLLFADEVRIVSATFAHSVVLAFQTFERVWEELCADIRAGALSATRVTSPAVRRAVSALLPAPNPALADEVARRCAALSNWYGVIPALFPNARYVHGIMTGSMEHYVKKLRHYAGGLPLVAAEYGASEGWVGANVEPETPPESATFTVLPNIGYFEFIPLKAGDGGAAASDTCFAEAEPVGLTEVTVGEHYEVVMTTFAGLYRYRLGDVVKVAGFYNSTPKLKFVCRRNLMLSINIDKNSEHDLQLAVDSAAKILAAEKLEVVDYSSHADVSRDPGHYVVFWELNAEANGDVLQSCCDELDRAFTDPGYVGSRKAAAIGPLELRVLQRGTFQKVLRHYLSLGAPVSQFKSPRCVGRSNNSGVLQILSGGVVKVFFSAAYD
;
A
#
# COMPACT_ATOMS: atom_id res chain seq x y z
N MET A 1 -17.06 18.36 49.57
CA MET A 1 -16.82 19.37 50.62
C MET A 1 -16.52 20.69 49.94
N SER A 2 -17.13 21.75 50.46
CA SER A 2 -17.23 23.13 49.96
C SER A 2 -15.90 23.83 49.68
N SER A 3 -15.87 24.64 48.61
CA SER A 3 -15.78 26.12 48.64
C SER A 3 -14.97 26.70 47.45
N SER A 4 -15.61 27.59 46.68
CA SER A 4 -14.99 28.50 45.68
C SER A 4 -14.47 29.81 46.34
N PRO A 5 -14.01 30.84 45.59
CA PRO A 5 -12.64 31.18 45.15
C PRO A 5 -12.11 32.48 45.83
N PRO A 6 -11.01 33.17 45.38
CA PRO A 6 -11.15 34.23 44.36
C PRO A 6 -9.90 34.64 43.50
N SER A 7 -10.23 35.30 42.37
CA SER A 7 -9.60 36.37 41.53
C SER A 7 -8.11 36.81 41.53
N GLN A 8 -7.73 37.30 40.33
CA GLN A 8 -6.52 37.95 39.79
C GLN A 8 -5.90 39.13 40.58
N PRO A 9 -4.74 39.64 40.09
CA PRO A 9 -4.66 41.06 39.77
C PRO A 9 -4.08 41.40 38.38
N GLU A 10 -4.44 42.60 37.93
CA GLU A 10 -4.11 43.34 36.70
C GLU A 10 -3.20 44.54 37.03
N LEU A 11 -2.48 45.10 36.04
CA LEU A 11 -1.83 46.44 35.91
C LEU A 11 -0.47 46.29 35.18
N ALA A 12 0.09 47.18 34.35
CA ALA A 12 -0.29 48.30 33.49
C ALA A 12 1.05 48.81 32.87
N GLU A 13 1.00 49.54 31.75
CA GLU A 13 2.14 50.10 30.98
C GLU A 13 3.06 51.09 31.74
N PRO A 14 4.15 51.56 31.08
CA PRO A 14 4.24 53.01 30.93
C PRO A 14 4.70 53.56 29.55
N ASP A 15 4.21 54.78 29.33
CA ASP A 15 4.41 55.81 28.29
C ASP A 15 5.86 56.30 28.02
N GLY A 16 6.18 56.56 26.75
CA GLY A 16 6.29 57.92 26.17
C GLY A 16 7.52 58.85 26.40
N SER A 17 8.02 59.41 25.28
CA SER A 17 8.76 60.70 25.07
C SER A 17 10.31 60.67 25.18
N SER A 18 11.16 61.41 24.43
CA SER A 18 11.04 62.36 23.30
C SER A 18 12.45 62.78 22.77
N LYS A 19 12.48 63.41 21.56
CA LYS A 19 13.45 64.44 21.04
C LYS A 19 14.89 64.01 20.64
N VAL A 20 15.64 64.64 19.72
CA VAL A 20 15.50 65.54 18.55
C VAL A 20 16.95 65.81 18.05
N ASN A 21 17.16 65.83 16.71
CA ASN A 21 18.17 66.54 15.89
C ASN A 21 19.71 66.27 15.91
N SER A 22 20.18 65.92 14.69
CA SER A 22 21.09 66.66 13.79
C SER A 22 22.61 66.35 13.68
N VAL A 23 23.01 65.73 12.53
CA VAL A 23 23.88 66.24 11.40
C VAL A 23 25.37 66.61 11.70
N PRO A 24 26.35 66.59 10.75
CA PRO A 24 26.63 65.82 9.50
C PRO A 24 28.09 65.28 9.40
N CYS A 25 28.48 64.62 8.29
CA CYS A 25 29.55 65.14 7.41
C CYS A 25 29.78 64.32 6.12
N ASN A 26 30.09 65.07 5.07
CA ASN A 26 30.30 64.75 3.65
C ASN A 26 31.47 63.80 3.35
N GLY A 27 31.43 63.24 2.13
CA GLY A 27 32.62 62.70 1.47
C GLY A 27 32.36 62.09 0.09
N GLU A 28 32.04 62.94 -0.88
CA GLU A 28 32.14 62.73 -2.32
C GLU A 28 33.31 61.82 -2.77
N ARG A 29 33.08 61.00 -3.80
CA ARG A 29 33.86 61.08 -5.05
C ARG A 29 33.19 60.33 -6.21
N GLU A 30 32.93 61.11 -7.25
CA GLU A 30 32.61 60.73 -8.62
C GLU A 30 33.72 59.88 -9.28
N LEU A 31 33.33 59.14 -10.32
CA LEU A 31 33.98 59.03 -11.65
C LEU A 31 33.09 58.10 -12.51
N LEU A 32 32.16 58.63 -13.31
CA LEU A 32 32.32 58.92 -14.74
C LEU A 32 33.06 57.81 -15.53
N PHE A 33 32.38 57.14 -16.46
CA PHE A 33 32.58 57.29 -17.93
C PHE A 33 31.78 56.25 -18.75
N THR A 34 30.91 56.78 -19.64
CA THR A 34 30.65 56.38 -21.04
C THR A 34 30.11 55.00 -21.46
N LYS A 35 28.93 55.02 -22.10
CA LYS A 35 28.47 54.15 -23.22
C LYS A 35 29.37 54.31 -24.48
N PRO A 36 29.15 53.66 -25.65
CA PRO A 36 28.69 52.31 -26.03
C PRO A 36 29.61 51.65 -27.13
N ALA A 37 29.43 50.36 -27.47
CA ALA A 37 29.91 49.78 -28.75
C ALA A 37 29.10 48.49 -29.07
N GLN A 38 28.19 48.49 -30.06
CA GLN A 38 28.38 48.13 -31.49
C GLN A 38 28.92 46.71 -31.72
N LEU A 39 28.10 45.70 -32.07
CA LEU A 39 27.55 45.32 -33.40
C LEU A 39 28.61 44.89 -34.44
N VAL A 40 28.68 43.58 -34.75
CA VAL A 40 28.85 42.90 -36.07
C VAL A 40 28.67 41.38 -35.80
N ALA A 41 27.52 40.74 -36.03
CA ALA A 41 26.96 40.22 -37.29
C ALA A 41 27.77 39.10 -37.97
N TRP A 42 27.29 37.85 -37.91
CA TRP A 42 27.38 36.89 -39.03
C TRP A 42 26.07 36.11 -39.16
N GLN A 43 25.48 36.23 -40.35
CA GLN A 43 24.38 35.45 -40.87
C GLN A 43 24.81 34.00 -41.12
N SER A 44 23.92 33.04 -40.88
CA SER A 44 23.71 31.92 -41.82
C SER A 44 22.45 31.14 -41.43
N GLY A 45 21.66 30.81 -42.46
CA GLY A 45 20.40 30.09 -42.37
C GLY A 45 20.53 28.59 -42.06
N PRO A 46 19.45 27.83 -42.29
CA PRO A 46 19.09 26.64 -41.50
C PRO A 46 19.81 25.37 -41.95
N SER A 47 20.27 24.55 -41.01
CA SER A 47 20.86 23.23 -41.31
C SER A 47 20.06 22.07 -40.70
N ALA A 48 19.38 21.36 -41.60
CA ALA A 48 19.36 19.91 -41.76
C ALA A 48 18.91 18.94 -40.64
N LEU A 49 18.69 19.32 -39.39
CA LEU A 49 18.24 18.38 -38.34
C LEU A 49 16.72 18.38 -38.11
N ALA A 50 16.03 19.48 -38.42
CA ALA A 50 14.58 19.58 -38.22
C ALA A 50 13.73 18.97 -39.36
N ARG A 51 14.33 18.58 -40.49
CA ARG A 51 13.61 17.89 -41.59
C ARG A 51 13.82 16.36 -41.60
N ALA A 52 14.80 15.83 -40.87
CA ALA A 52 15.01 14.38 -40.77
C ALA A 52 14.06 13.71 -39.76
N CYS A 53 13.61 14.42 -38.72
CA CYS A 53 12.72 13.85 -37.71
C CYS A 53 11.25 13.75 -38.14
N LEU A 54 10.80 14.52 -39.14
CA LEU A 54 9.40 14.49 -39.60
C LEU A 54 9.13 13.39 -40.64
N SER A 55 10.14 12.95 -41.40
CA SER A 55 9.99 11.84 -42.36
C SER A 55 10.08 10.44 -41.73
N LEU A 56 10.71 10.29 -40.57
CA LEU A 56 10.74 9.02 -39.82
C LEU A 56 9.45 8.76 -39.01
N TYR A 57 8.71 9.82 -38.69
CA TYR A 57 7.44 9.72 -37.98
C TYR A 57 6.26 9.38 -38.91
N ILE A 58 6.35 9.74 -40.19
CA ILE A 58 5.31 9.43 -41.18
C ILE A 58 5.45 7.99 -41.71
N CYS A 59 6.68 7.49 -41.89
CA CYS A 59 6.93 6.12 -42.40
C CYS A 59 6.62 5.00 -41.39
N SER A 60 6.63 5.30 -40.08
CA SER A 60 6.27 4.33 -39.03
C SER A 60 4.76 4.24 -38.76
N SER A 61 3.99 5.23 -39.20
CA SER A 61 2.53 5.25 -39.07
C SER A 61 1.79 4.48 -40.19
N GLU A 62 2.39 4.35 -41.37
CA GLU A 62 1.82 3.58 -42.49
C GLU A 62 2.08 2.06 -42.38
N ALA A 63 3.18 1.64 -41.73
CA ALA A 63 3.47 0.22 -41.49
C ALA A 63 2.59 -0.42 -40.39
N ALA A 64 2.03 0.37 -39.47
CA ALA A 64 1.09 -0.11 -38.44
C ALA A 64 -0.38 -0.11 -38.93
N GLY A 65 -0.68 0.58 -40.03
CA GLY A 65 -2.02 0.68 -40.62
C GLY A 65 -2.41 -0.49 -41.53
N GLN A 66 -1.45 -1.22 -42.11
CA GLN A 66 -1.73 -2.34 -43.02
C GLN A 66 -1.81 -3.72 -42.35
N ALA A 67 -1.44 -3.87 -41.07
CA ALA A 67 -1.55 -5.14 -40.34
C ALA A 67 -2.89 -5.33 -39.58
N ARG A 68 -3.83 -4.38 -39.69
CA ARG A 68 -5.16 -4.43 -39.02
C ARG A 68 -6.36 -4.50 -39.96
N GLN A 69 -6.15 -4.67 -41.26
CA GLN A 69 -7.22 -4.90 -42.25
C GLN A 69 -7.07 -6.25 -42.97
N SER A 70 -7.07 -7.37 -42.22
CA SER A 70 -7.29 -8.69 -42.84
C SER A 70 -7.74 -9.75 -41.84
N SER A 71 -8.75 -9.49 -41.00
CA SER A 71 -9.46 -10.58 -40.32
C SER A 71 -10.82 -10.12 -39.78
N ALA A 72 -11.78 -9.88 -40.69
CA ALA A 72 -13.20 -9.74 -40.34
C ALA A 72 -14.12 -9.75 -41.59
N ARG A 73 -14.31 -10.91 -42.22
CA ARG A 73 -15.48 -11.29 -43.08
C ARG A 73 -15.46 -12.82 -43.12
N HIS A 74 -16.49 -13.63 -42.91
CA HIS A 74 -17.92 -13.53 -42.66
C HIS A 74 -18.33 -14.76 -41.82
N ALA A 75 -19.43 -14.69 -41.08
CA ALA A 75 -20.06 -15.85 -40.47
C ALA A 75 -21.42 -16.13 -41.12
N ALA A 76 -21.71 -17.43 -41.25
CA ALA A 76 -23.00 -18.13 -41.46
C ALA A 76 -23.50 -18.32 -42.92
N PRO A 77 -24.39 -19.31 -43.17
CA PRO A 77 -24.37 -20.73 -42.74
C PRO A 77 -24.77 -21.71 -43.88
N GLY A 78 -24.58 -23.04 -43.70
CA GLY A 78 -25.39 -24.03 -44.42
C GLY A 78 -24.71 -25.32 -44.92
N ALA A 79 -25.19 -26.44 -44.36
CA ALA A 79 -25.58 -27.69 -45.04
C ALA A 79 -24.55 -28.63 -45.75
N THR A 80 -24.67 -29.90 -45.34
CA THR A 80 -24.67 -31.16 -46.13
C THR A 80 -23.38 -31.84 -46.61
N SER A 81 -23.13 -33.00 -45.99
CA SER A 81 -22.94 -34.36 -46.56
C SER A 81 -21.72 -34.76 -47.41
N ASN A 82 -21.35 -36.04 -47.19
CA ASN A 82 -20.57 -36.99 -48.01
C ASN A 82 -19.04 -36.86 -47.94
N ALA A 83 -18.31 -37.82 -47.36
CA ALA A 83 -18.14 -39.26 -47.63
C ALA A 83 -16.87 -39.52 -48.48
N GLU A 84 -15.97 -40.24 -47.83
CA GLU A 84 -15.19 -41.38 -48.35
C GLU A 84 -14.13 -41.22 -49.47
N GLN A 85 -12.91 -41.60 -49.04
CA GLN A 85 -12.11 -42.73 -49.55
C GLN A 85 -10.94 -42.52 -50.52
N GLN A 86 -9.97 -43.42 -50.29
CA GLN A 86 -8.83 -43.90 -51.10
C GLN A 86 -7.49 -43.15 -50.98
N ALA A 87 -6.33 -43.81 -50.88
CA ALA A 87 -6.02 -45.23 -50.75
C ALA A 87 -4.52 -45.42 -50.39
N SER A 88 -4.26 -46.59 -49.81
CA SER A 88 -3.00 -47.30 -49.54
C SER A 88 -2.07 -47.54 -50.72
N ARG A 89 -0.77 -47.80 -50.44
CA ARG A 89 0.05 -48.93 -50.98
C ARG A 89 1.40 -49.11 -50.22
N LEU A 90 1.65 -50.35 -49.76
CA LEU A 90 2.87 -50.94 -49.10
C LEU A 90 3.78 -51.62 -50.17
N PRO A 91 4.77 -52.56 -49.93
CA PRO A 91 5.48 -53.16 -48.74
C PRO A 91 7.03 -53.35 -48.99
N PRO A 92 7.84 -54.38 -48.54
CA PRO A 92 7.79 -55.45 -47.47
C PRO A 92 9.10 -55.61 -46.57
N LEU A 93 9.06 -56.01 -45.28
CA LEU A 93 9.18 -57.33 -44.55
C LEU A 93 10.57 -58.01 -44.32
N SER A 94 10.88 -58.27 -43.02
CA SER A 94 11.37 -59.55 -42.43
C SER A 94 11.29 -59.53 -40.86
N GLY A 95 10.80 -60.60 -40.21
CA GLY A 95 10.52 -60.73 -38.73
C GLY A 95 11.50 -61.68 -37.99
N PRO A 96 11.13 -62.48 -36.95
CA PRO A 96 10.28 -62.25 -35.74
C PRO A 96 10.94 -62.75 -34.40
N ALA A 97 10.40 -62.42 -33.21
CA ALA A 97 10.36 -63.27 -31.98
C ALA A 97 9.57 -62.60 -30.82
N ALA A 98 8.99 -63.42 -29.92
CA ALA A 98 7.82 -63.18 -29.08
C ALA A 98 8.05 -62.66 -27.62
N ALA A 99 7.04 -61.99 -27.03
CA ALA A 99 6.67 -62.07 -25.60
C ALA A 99 5.29 -61.43 -25.28
N SER A 100 4.64 -61.97 -24.24
CA SER A 100 3.24 -61.96 -23.78
C SER A 100 2.54 -60.63 -23.40
N PRO A 101 1.18 -60.60 -23.28
CA PRO A 101 0.41 -59.40 -22.91
C PRO A 101 0.40 -59.14 -21.38
N PRO A 102 0.23 -57.87 -20.94
CA PRO A 102 0.20 -57.53 -19.52
C PRO A 102 -1.12 -57.96 -18.85
N ARG A 103 -1.00 -58.59 -17.67
CA ARG A 103 -2.11 -59.01 -16.81
C ARG A 103 -2.72 -57.81 -16.07
N ARG A 104 -4.04 -57.81 -15.94
CA ARG A 104 -4.80 -57.11 -14.89
C ARG A 104 -4.23 -57.49 -13.52
N VAL A 105 -3.96 -56.49 -12.68
CA VAL A 105 -3.69 -56.69 -11.26
C VAL A 105 -4.79 -55.98 -10.46
N GLU A 106 -5.51 -56.78 -9.68
CA GLU A 106 -6.46 -56.35 -8.66
C GLU A 106 -5.76 -55.50 -7.59
N GLN A 107 -6.37 -54.39 -7.19
CA GLN A 107 -5.92 -53.59 -6.07
C GLN A 107 -6.14 -54.35 -4.76
N SER A 108 -5.07 -54.97 -4.24
CA SER A 108 -5.00 -55.40 -2.85
C SER A 108 -4.60 -54.23 -1.95
N ARG A 109 -5.33 -54.09 -0.86
CA ARG A 109 -5.16 -53.09 0.19
C ARG A 109 -3.95 -53.49 1.04
N ALA A 110 -2.78 -52.95 0.72
CA ALA A 110 -1.56 -53.16 1.51
C ALA A 110 -1.47 -52.11 2.63
N GLU A 111 -1.63 -52.59 3.87
CA GLU A 111 -1.32 -51.87 5.10
C GLU A 111 0.19 -51.59 5.16
N TRP A 112 0.57 -50.33 5.38
CA TRP A 112 1.95 -49.94 5.62
C TRP A 112 2.25 -50.10 7.12
N PRO A 113 3.37 -50.76 7.51
CA PRO A 113 3.72 -50.92 8.92
C PRO A 113 4.17 -49.59 9.53
N ASP A 114 3.74 -49.35 10.77
CA ASP A 114 4.11 -48.21 11.62
C ASP A 114 5.64 -48.04 11.69
N MET A 115 6.16 -47.11 10.90
CA MET A 115 7.54 -46.67 10.98
C MET A 115 7.62 -45.59 12.05
N LYS A 116 7.96 -45.99 13.29
CA LYS A 116 8.27 -45.07 14.38
C LYS A 116 9.38 -44.11 13.95
N MET A 117 9.00 -42.85 13.75
CA MET A 117 9.92 -41.74 13.55
C MET A 117 10.84 -41.62 14.78
N PRO A 118 12.14 -41.34 14.60
CA PRO A 118 13.04 -41.10 15.72
C PRO A 118 12.58 -39.86 16.51
N GLU A 119 12.42 -40.02 17.83
CA GLU A 119 12.15 -38.94 18.78
C GLU A 119 13.36 -38.00 18.88
N SER A 120 13.58 -37.13 17.88
CA SER A 120 14.55 -36.02 17.99
C SER A 120 14.16 -34.85 17.08
N LYS A 121 13.14 -34.13 17.55
CA LYS A 121 12.83 -32.70 17.41
C LYS A 121 11.32 -32.55 17.58
N ARG A 122 10.85 -32.55 18.83
CA ARG A 122 9.59 -31.84 19.13
C ARG A 122 9.80 -30.43 18.59
N SER A 123 8.94 -29.96 17.69
CA SER A 123 8.94 -28.54 17.36
C SER A 123 8.71 -27.80 18.66
N GLU A 124 9.69 -27.03 19.13
CA GLU A 124 9.46 -26.11 20.23
C GLU A 124 8.26 -25.25 19.82
N GLY A 125 7.16 -25.35 20.58
CA GLY A 125 5.97 -24.55 20.33
C GLY A 125 6.33 -23.06 20.38
N PHE A 126 5.60 -22.24 19.64
CA PHE A 126 5.75 -20.79 19.71
C PHE A 126 5.64 -20.32 21.17
N CYS A 127 6.70 -19.70 21.69
CA CYS A 127 6.72 -19.12 23.03
C CYS A 127 6.75 -17.59 22.92
N GLY A 128 5.61 -16.95 23.18
CA GLY A 128 5.48 -15.49 23.06
C GLY A 128 6.47 -14.72 23.93
N GLU A 129 6.66 -15.14 25.18
CA GLU A 129 7.61 -14.50 26.12
C GLU A 129 9.07 -14.63 25.67
N ALA A 130 9.44 -15.76 25.06
CA ALA A 130 10.79 -15.93 24.50
C ALA A 130 11.03 -14.96 23.32
N VAL A 131 10.03 -14.80 22.45
CA VAL A 131 10.09 -13.85 21.32
C VAL A 131 10.15 -12.41 21.80
N ILE A 132 9.39 -12.05 22.84
CA ILE A 132 9.44 -10.72 23.47
C ILE A 132 10.82 -10.49 24.08
N THR A 133 11.38 -11.47 24.78
CA THR A 133 12.72 -11.38 25.39
C THR A 133 13.81 -11.19 24.33
N GLU A 134 13.74 -11.93 23.22
CA GLU A 134 14.65 -11.76 22.08
C GLU A 134 14.54 -10.34 21.49
N PHE A 135 13.32 -9.85 21.28
CA PHE A 135 13.09 -8.49 20.81
C PHE A 135 13.62 -7.43 21.79
N GLU A 136 13.42 -7.61 23.10
CA GLU A 136 13.97 -6.71 24.11
C GLU A 136 15.49 -6.71 24.11
N ALA A 137 16.14 -7.87 23.91
CA ALA A 137 17.60 -7.93 23.79
C ALA A 137 18.09 -7.13 22.58
N LEU A 138 17.41 -7.24 21.43
CA LEU A 138 17.73 -6.48 20.22
C LEU A 138 17.56 -4.96 20.39
N THR A 139 16.62 -4.52 21.22
CA THR A 139 16.28 -3.11 21.39
C THR A 139 17.04 -2.42 22.53
N ARG A 140 17.72 -3.15 23.43
CA ARG A 140 18.54 -2.57 24.52
C ARG A 140 19.77 -1.80 24.00
N ASP A 141 20.44 -2.32 22.99
CA ASP A 141 21.55 -1.64 22.29
C ASP A 141 21.33 -1.68 20.77
N ALA A 142 20.31 -0.95 20.32
CA ALA A 142 19.92 -0.87 18.93
C ALA A 142 21.04 -0.29 18.05
N ALA A 143 21.90 0.57 18.61
CA ALA A 143 23.05 1.13 17.90
C ALA A 143 24.09 0.06 17.57
N ALA A 144 24.42 -0.82 18.52
CA ALA A 144 25.30 -1.97 18.25
C ALA A 144 24.69 -2.95 17.26
N VAL A 145 23.40 -3.27 17.40
CA VAL A 145 22.70 -4.17 16.47
C VAL A 145 22.67 -3.59 15.06
N GLN A 146 22.47 -2.28 14.89
CA GLN A 146 22.54 -1.61 13.59
C GLN A 146 23.93 -1.66 12.97
N ARG A 147 24.98 -1.41 13.75
CA ARG A 147 26.37 -1.53 13.26
C ARG A 147 26.67 -2.95 12.78
N GLU A 148 26.28 -3.95 13.56
CA GLU A 148 26.47 -5.36 13.20
C GLU A 148 25.64 -5.76 11.98
N THR A 149 24.39 -5.28 11.89
CA THR A 149 23.51 -5.54 10.74
C THR A 149 24.09 -4.95 9.46
N LEU A 150 24.55 -3.70 9.49
CA LEU A 150 25.25 -3.09 8.37
C LEU A 150 26.51 -3.89 8.01
N ARG A 151 27.33 -4.24 9.00
CA ARG A 151 28.55 -5.03 8.79
C ARG A 151 28.25 -6.34 8.07
N ARG A 152 27.18 -7.06 8.47
CA ARG A 152 26.72 -8.29 7.82
C ARG A 152 26.26 -8.05 6.39
N ILE A 153 25.41 -7.05 6.15
CA ILE A 153 24.93 -6.72 4.80
C ILE A 153 26.11 -6.43 3.87
N LEU A 154 27.05 -5.59 4.32
CA LEU A 154 28.21 -5.19 3.52
C LEU A 154 29.22 -6.32 3.33
N ALA A 155 29.43 -7.17 4.34
CA ALA A 155 30.30 -8.34 4.22
C ALA A 155 29.73 -9.37 3.23
N ASP A 156 28.45 -9.70 3.34
CA ASP A 156 27.78 -10.63 2.43
C ASP A 156 27.80 -10.12 0.98
N ASN A 157 27.70 -8.80 0.79
CA ASN A 157 27.57 -8.19 -0.53
C ASN A 157 28.86 -7.50 -1.03
N ALA A 158 30.01 -7.69 -0.38
CA ALA A 158 31.25 -6.98 -0.68
C ALA A 158 31.71 -7.14 -2.14
N GLY A 159 31.44 -8.30 -2.76
CA GLY A 159 31.80 -8.61 -4.15
C GLY A 159 30.82 -8.09 -5.20
N THR A 160 29.70 -7.50 -4.80
CA THR A 160 28.65 -7.07 -5.73
C THR A 160 29.11 -5.91 -6.62
N GLU A 161 28.62 -5.88 -7.85
CA GLU A 161 28.93 -4.82 -8.81
C GLU A 161 28.62 -3.43 -8.23
N TYR A 162 27.42 -3.25 -7.66
CA TYR A 162 26.96 -1.97 -7.16
C TYR A 162 27.88 -1.35 -6.09
N LEU A 163 28.36 -2.16 -5.13
CA LEU A 163 29.24 -1.70 -4.05
C LEU A 163 30.69 -1.54 -4.51
N ARG A 164 31.14 -2.38 -5.46
CA ARG A 164 32.49 -2.29 -6.05
C ARG A 164 32.66 -0.99 -6.84
N ASP A 165 31.68 -0.65 -7.66
CA ASP A 165 31.68 0.55 -8.50
C ASP A 165 31.69 1.84 -7.69
N ARG A 166 31.22 1.77 -6.43
CA ARG A 166 31.23 2.89 -5.46
C ARG A 166 32.49 2.95 -4.61
N GLY A 167 33.46 2.07 -4.86
CA GLY A 167 34.76 2.11 -4.19
C GLY A 167 34.72 1.74 -2.70
N LEU A 168 33.68 1.02 -2.25
CA LEU A 168 33.58 0.61 -0.84
C LEU A 168 34.69 -0.37 -0.45
N ALA A 169 35.25 -1.10 -1.42
CA ALA A 169 36.46 -1.91 -1.29
C ALA A 169 36.45 -2.89 -0.09
N GLY A 170 35.29 -3.49 0.19
CA GLY A 170 35.11 -4.45 1.29
C GLY A 170 35.06 -3.83 2.69
N ARG A 171 35.10 -2.49 2.81
CA ARG A 171 34.89 -1.80 4.10
C ARG A 171 33.45 -2.00 4.56
N THR A 172 33.30 -2.23 5.87
CA THR A 172 32.01 -2.60 6.48
C THR A 172 31.56 -1.63 7.58
N ASP A 173 32.31 -0.54 7.81
CA ASP A 173 31.97 0.49 8.78
C ASP A 173 31.01 1.54 8.19
N ALA A 174 30.20 2.14 9.06
CA ALA A 174 29.17 3.10 8.65
C ALA A 174 29.75 4.39 8.04
N ALA A 175 30.94 4.85 8.48
CA ALA A 175 31.54 6.08 7.97
C ALA A 175 31.97 5.91 6.51
N SER A 176 32.69 4.83 6.20
CA SER A 176 33.04 4.45 4.84
C SER A 176 31.82 4.22 3.97
N PHE A 177 30.79 3.56 4.51
CA PHE A 177 29.54 3.31 3.80
C PHE A 177 28.86 4.62 3.38
N ARG A 178 28.68 5.57 4.31
CA ARG A 178 28.08 6.88 4.04
C ARG A 178 28.91 7.72 3.06
N ALA A 179 30.24 7.64 3.14
CA ALA A 179 31.14 8.38 2.26
C ALA A 179 31.18 7.85 0.82
N CYS A 180 31.03 6.53 0.64
CA CYS A 180 31.15 5.89 -0.68
C CYS A 180 29.80 5.66 -1.36
N VAL A 181 28.74 5.36 -0.60
CA VAL A 181 27.45 4.97 -1.15
C VAL A 181 26.50 6.17 -1.05
N PRO A 182 26.00 6.70 -2.19
CA PRO A 182 25.05 7.81 -2.18
C PRO A 182 23.65 7.35 -1.77
N LEU A 183 22.82 8.30 -1.35
CA LEU A 183 21.37 8.09 -1.27
C LEU A 183 20.84 7.71 -2.66
N ALA A 184 19.92 6.75 -2.71
CA ALA A 184 19.38 6.22 -3.95
C ALA A 184 17.84 6.28 -3.96
N THR A 185 17.28 6.59 -5.12
CA THR A 185 15.88 6.41 -5.44
C THR A 185 15.69 5.13 -6.27
N HIS A 186 14.44 4.79 -6.59
CA HIS A 186 14.17 3.66 -7.48
C HIS A 186 14.80 3.83 -8.87
N ALA A 187 14.81 5.05 -9.42
CA ALA A 187 15.38 5.31 -10.74
C ALA A 187 16.88 4.98 -10.81
N ASP A 188 17.60 5.17 -9.70
CA ASP A 188 19.05 4.92 -9.63
C ASP A 188 19.38 3.42 -9.61
N VAL A 189 18.48 2.60 -9.07
CA VAL A 189 18.67 1.13 -8.95
C VAL A 189 17.95 0.34 -10.04
N GLU A 190 16.97 0.94 -10.73
CA GLU A 190 16.17 0.30 -11.77
C GLU A 190 17.01 -0.39 -12.86
N PRO A 191 18.10 0.20 -13.40
CA PRO A 191 18.91 -0.46 -14.42
C PRO A 191 19.53 -1.79 -13.96
N TYR A 192 19.94 -1.86 -12.69
CA TYR A 192 20.51 -3.08 -12.09
C TYR A 192 19.42 -4.13 -11.87
N ILE A 193 18.25 -3.73 -11.38
CA ILE A 193 17.10 -4.62 -11.18
C ILE A 193 16.60 -5.17 -12.53
N ALA A 194 16.57 -4.34 -13.57
CA ALA A 194 16.17 -4.74 -14.90
C ALA A 194 17.09 -5.82 -15.48
N ARG A 195 18.41 -5.71 -15.28
CA ARG A 195 19.37 -6.76 -15.67
C ARG A 195 19.10 -8.09 -14.98
N ILE A 196 18.89 -8.07 -13.67
CA ILE A 196 18.54 -9.28 -12.89
C ILE A 196 17.23 -9.89 -13.43
N ALA A 197 16.21 -9.05 -13.66
CA ALA A 197 14.94 -9.50 -14.22
C ALA A 197 15.06 -10.05 -15.66
N ASP A 198 16.03 -9.58 -16.44
CA ASP A 198 16.31 -10.05 -17.80
C ASP A 198 17.27 -11.25 -17.84
N GLY A 199 17.73 -11.76 -16.68
CA GLY A 199 18.44 -13.04 -16.55
C GLY A 199 19.90 -12.94 -16.17
N ASP A 200 20.38 -11.76 -15.77
CA ASP A 200 21.74 -11.60 -15.23
C ASP A 200 21.84 -12.25 -13.85
N THR A 201 22.54 -13.39 -13.78
CA THR A 201 22.78 -14.15 -12.55
C THR A 201 24.07 -13.75 -11.82
N SER A 202 24.80 -12.74 -12.32
CA SER A 202 25.97 -12.22 -11.61
C SER A 202 25.54 -11.49 -10.32
N PRO A 203 26.42 -11.36 -9.31
CA PRO A 203 26.10 -10.65 -8.08
C PRO A 203 26.04 -9.13 -8.33
N VAL A 204 24.94 -8.65 -8.93
CA VAL A 204 24.78 -7.24 -9.31
C VAL A 204 24.53 -6.36 -8.07
N LEU A 205 23.43 -6.65 -7.35
CA LEU A 205 23.01 -5.89 -6.15
C LEU A 205 23.25 -6.65 -4.85
N THR A 206 23.20 -7.98 -4.89
CA THR A 206 23.33 -8.87 -3.73
C THR A 206 24.05 -10.14 -4.14
N ALA A 207 24.84 -10.73 -3.24
CA ALA A 207 25.44 -12.04 -3.44
C ALA A 207 24.44 -13.18 -3.20
N ARG A 208 23.36 -12.91 -2.45
CA ARG A 208 22.28 -13.87 -2.21
C ARG A 208 21.40 -14.00 -3.47
N PRO A 209 20.98 -15.22 -3.86
CA PRO A 209 20.10 -15.43 -5.01
C PRO A 209 18.79 -14.65 -4.88
N ILE A 210 18.41 -13.93 -5.93
CA ILE A 210 17.07 -13.37 -6.08
C ILE A 210 16.14 -14.46 -6.57
N THR A 211 15.11 -14.78 -5.79
CA THR A 211 14.17 -15.87 -6.11
C THR A 211 12.96 -15.37 -6.88
N SER A 212 12.63 -14.08 -6.75
CA SER A 212 11.52 -13.45 -7.45
C SER A 212 11.69 -11.93 -7.51
N ILE A 213 10.87 -11.28 -8.34
CA ILE A 213 10.75 -9.83 -8.41
C ILE A 213 9.43 -9.41 -7.77
N SER A 214 9.51 -8.55 -6.77
CA SER A 214 8.36 -7.91 -6.16
C SER A 214 7.93 -6.68 -6.96
N LEU A 215 6.62 -6.55 -7.16
CA LEU A 215 6.00 -5.40 -7.79
C LEU A 215 5.47 -4.48 -6.70
N SER A 216 6.01 -3.26 -6.63
CA SER A 216 5.51 -2.24 -5.71
C SER A 216 4.25 -1.59 -6.27
N SER A 217 3.38 -1.13 -5.36
CA SER A 217 2.23 -0.27 -5.67
C SER A 217 2.64 1.17 -5.99
N GLY A 218 3.87 1.59 -5.64
CA GLY A 218 4.40 2.90 -6.02
C GLY A 218 4.76 2.92 -7.51
N THR A 219 4.15 3.82 -8.27
CA THR A 219 4.47 4.01 -9.69
C THR A 219 5.43 5.18 -9.87
N THR A 220 6.60 4.94 -10.46
CA THR A 220 7.40 6.00 -11.06
C THR A 220 6.88 6.18 -12.49
N GLN A 221 6.33 7.35 -12.84
CA GLN A 221 5.86 7.66 -14.20
C GLN A 221 4.84 6.63 -14.79
N GLY A 222 3.95 6.08 -13.96
CA GLY A 222 2.93 5.12 -14.39
C GLY A 222 3.39 3.67 -14.60
N LYS A 223 4.68 3.34 -14.37
CA LYS A 223 5.18 1.95 -14.38
C LYS A 223 5.36 1.42 -12.95
N ARG A 224 5.06 0.13 -12.74
CA ARG A 224 5.29 -0.53 -11.44
C ARG A 224 6.78 -0.73 -11.21
N LYS A 225 7.26 -0.37 -10.02
CA LYS A 225 8.65 -0.59 -9.62
C LYS A 225 8.90 -2.09 -9.42
N TYR A 226 9.91 -2.60 -10.11
CA TYR A 226 10.50 -3.91 -9.80
C TYR A 226 11.41 -3.78 -8.59
N LEU A 227 11.33 -4.74 -7.68
CA LEU A 227 12.16 -4.83 -6.48
C LEU A 227 12.66 -6.27 -6.33
N PRO A 228 13.95 -6.47 -6.01
CA PRO A 228 14.49 -7.80 -5.77
C PRO A 228 13.83 -8.44 -4.53
N PHE A 229 13.52 -9.74 -4.62
CA PHE A 229 12.99 -10.51 -3.49
C PHE A 229 13.77 -11.82 -3.31
N ASN A 230 14.13 -12.12 -2.06
CA ASN A 230 14.90 -13.31 -1.69
C ASN A 230 14.46 -13.86 -0.32
N GLN A 231 15.11 -14.94 0.11
CA GLN A 231 14.79 -15.61 1.37
C GLN A 231 15.00 -14.74 2.61
N GLU A 232 15.91 -13.76 2.57
CA GLU A 232 16.16 -12.87 3.72
C GLU A 232 14.96 -11.94 3.99
N LEU A 233 14.24 -11.52 2.95
CA LEU A 233 12.98 -10.78 3.12
C LEU A 233 11.86 -11.66 3.69
N VAL A 234 11.81 -12.95 3.34
CA VAL A 234 10.85 -13.90 3.94
C VAL A 234 11.15 -14.08 5.43
N LYS A 235 12.40 -14.33 5.81
CA LYS A 235 12.83 -14.48 7.21
C LYS A 235 12.49 -13.24 8.04
N SER A 236 12.81 -12.05 7.52
CA SER A 236 12.49 -10.77 8.17
C SER A 236 10.98 -10.58 8.35
N THR A 237 10.18 -11.01 7.37
CA THR A 237 8.71 -11.00 7.46
C THR A 237 8.22 -11.93 8.57
N MET A 238 8.72 -13.16 8.62
CA MET A 238 8.32 -14.12 9.66
C MET A 238 8.72 -13.66 11.06
N GLN A 239 9.89 -13.01 11.20
CA GLN A 239 10.30 -12.40 12.46
C GLN A 239 9.34 -11.29 12.89
N ILE A 240 9.03 -10.33 12.01
CA ILE A 240 8.06 -9.25 12.27
C ILE A 240 6.70 -9.81 12.72
N TYR A 241 6.18 -10.83 12.02
CA TYR A 241 4.89 -11.45 12.35
C TYR A 241 4.92 -12.14 13.72
N ARG A 242 6.00 -12.85 14.05
CA ARG A 242 6.17 -13.51 15.35
C ARG A 242 6.27 -12.49 16.48
N THR A 243 7.10 -11.44 16.31
CA THR A 243 7.25 -10.38 17.31
C THR A 243 5.93 -9.67 17.57
N SER A 244 5.26 -9.20 16.51
CA SER A 244 4.00 -8.47 16.65
C SER A 244 2.89 -9.35 17.20
N TYR A 245 2.82 -10.62 16.80
CA TYR A 245 1.88 -11.57 17.40
C TYR A 245 2.17 -11.82 18.88
N ALA A 246 3.44 -11.92 19.31
CA ALA A 246 3.76 -12.15 20.71
C ALA A 246 3.21 -11.03 21.62
N PHE A 247 3.45 -9.77 21.27
CA PHE A 247 2.90 -8.62 22.00
C PHE A 247 1.37 -8.56 21.91
N ARG A 248 0.80 -8.81 20.73
CA ARG A 248 -0.65 -8.81 20.53
C ARG A 248 -1.34 -9.92 21.31
N ASN A 249 -0.78 -11.11 21.35
CA ASN A 249 -1.33 -12.24 22.10
C ASN A 249 -1.19 -12.04 23.61
N ARG A 250 -0.16 -11.30 24.07
CA ARG A 250 -0.03 -10.89 25.47
C ARG A 250 -1.17 -9.94 25.89
N ALA A 251 -1.55 -8.99 25.02
CA ALA A 251 -2.61 -8.03 25.29
C ALA A 251 -4.03 -8.59 25.03
N PHE A 252 -4.19 -9.34 23.94
CA PHE A 252 -5.44 -9.92 23.49
C PHE A 252 -5.26 -11.42 23.23
N PRO A 253 -5.30 -12.26 24.29
CA PRO A 253 -5.06 -13.69 24.16
C PRO A 253 -6.02 -14.37 23.19
N VAL A 254 -5.44 -15.10 22.24
CA VAL A 254 -6.13 -15.98 21.31
C VAL A 254 -5.83 -17.42 21.75
N GLU A 255 -6.89 -18.18 22.04
CA GLU A 255 -6.78 -19.60 22.38
C GLU A 255 -7.32 -20.38 21.18
N ASP A 256 -6.52 -21.33 20.68
CA ASP A 256 -6.86 -22.33 19.64
C ASP A 256 -8.08 -21.97 18.76
N GLY A 257 -7.80 -21.25 17.67
CA GLY A 257 -8.84 -20.82 16.75
C GLY A 257 -8.30 -20.38 15.38
N LYS A 258 -9.22 -19.92 14.54
CA LYS A 258 -8.97 -19.51 13.16
C LYS A 258 -9.04 -17.99 13.01
N ALA A 259 -8.48 -17.51 11.92
CA ALA A 259 -8.57 -16.13 11.49
C ALA A 259 -9.42 -16.03 10.21
N LEU A 260 -10.43 -15.16 10.23
CA LEU A 260 -11.09 -14.70 9.02
C LEU A 260 -10.18 -13.64 8.37
N GLN A 261 -9.40 -14.07 7.39
CA GLN A 261 -8.42 -13.24 6.71
C GLN A 261 -8.86 -12.93 5.29
N PHE A 262 -9.10 -11.66 4.99
CA PHE A 262 -9.36 -11.17 3.63
C PHE A 262 -8.02 -10.90 2.91
N ILE A 263 -7.27 -11.96 2.63
CA ILE A 263 -5.98 -11.92 1.95
C ILE A 263 -6.10 -12.48 0.53
N TYR A 264 -5.41 -11.82 -0.41
CA TYR A 264 -5.54 -12.13 -1.83
C TYR A 264 -4.15 -12.28 -2.46
N GLY A 265 -3.93 -13.45 -3.05
CA GLY A 265 -2.80 -13.72 -3.91
C GLY A 265 -2.98 -13.06 -5.27
N SER A 266 -1.90 -12.46 -5.76
CA SER A 266 -1.87 -11.73 -7.03
C SER A 266 -1.50 -12.67 -8.16
N ARG A 267 -1.78 -12.23 -9.40
CA ARG A 267 -1.26 -12.92 -10.58
C ARG A 267 0.27 -12.93 -10.55
N GLN A 268 0.83 -14.02 -11.05
CA GLN A 268 2.26 -14.17 -11.28
C GLN A 268 2.52 -14.08 -12.78
N PHE A 269 3.66 -13.51 -13.14
CA PHE A 269 4.19 -13.59 -14.49
C PHE A 269 5.67 -13.91 -14.45
N THR A 270 6.19 -14.39 -15.57
CA THR A 270 7.60 -14.72 -15.70
C THR A 270 8.30 -13.54 -16.38
N THR A 271 9.37 -13.07 -15.76
CA THR A 271 10.29 -12.08 -16.35
C THR A 271 11.06 -12.70 -17.53
N LYS A 272 11.75 -11.89 -18.34
CA LYS A 272 12.52 -12.43 -19.48
C LYS A 272 13.63 -13.39 -19.02
N GLY A 273 14.20 -13.13 -17.84
CA GLY A 273 15.22 -13.96 -17.20
C GLY A 273 14.69 -15.20 -16.49
N GLY A 274 13.39 -15.50 -16.57
CA GLY A 274 12.79 -16.69 -15.95
C GLY A 274 12.40 -16.53 -14.48
N LEU A 275 12.69 -15.38 -13.83
CA LEU A 275 12.23 -15.12 -12.46
C LEU A 275 10.72 -14.91 -12.41
N THR A 276 10.08 -15.38 -11.34
CA THR A 276 8.68 -15.04 -11.05
C THR A 276 8.59 -13.59 -10.61
N ALA A 277 7.66 -12.84 -11.18
CA ALA A 277 7.31 -11.49 -10.78
C ALA A 277 5.87 -11.43 -10.28
N THR A 278 5.69 -10.93 -9.06
CA THR A 278 4.39 -10.76 -8.41
C THR A 278 4.53 -9.78 -7.25
N THR A 279 3.50 -9.64 -6.41
CA THR A 279 3.53 -8.71 -5.29
C THR A 279 4.28 -9.30 -4.10
N ALA A 280 4.90 -8.45 -3.28
CA ALA A 280 5.62 -8.90 -2.08
C ALA A 280 4.73 -9.77 -1.17
N THR A 281 3.46 -9.42 -1.02
CA THR A 281 2.47 -10.21 -0.25
C THR A 281 2.26 -11.59 -0.86
N THR A 282 2.17 -11.71 -2.18
CA THR A 282 2.00 -13.02 -2.85
C THR A 282 3.25 -13.88 -2.72
N ASN A 283 4.44 -13.28 -2.81
CA ASN A 283 5.70 -13.98 -2.54
C ASN A 283 5.73 -14.54 -1.12
N VAL A 284 5.28 -13.76 -0.13
CA VAL A 284 5.17 -14.22 1.26
C VAL A 284 4.15 -15.34 1.39
N TYR A 285 2.92 -15.19 0.89
CA TYR A 285 1.86 -16.20 1.04
C TYR A 285 2.21 -17.55 0.39
N ARG A 286 3.02 -17.53 -0.67
CA ARG A 286 3.49 -18.73 -1.37
C ARG A 286 4.81 -19.29 -0.84
N SER A 287 5.44 -18.63 0.13
CA SER A 287 6.66 -19.14 0.75
C SER A 287 6.35 -20.38 1.58
N GLU A 288 7.28 -21.33 1.60
CA GLU A 288 7.17 -22.55 2.41
C GLU A 288 7.12 -22.26 3.92
N GLU A 289 7.58 -21.07 4.34
CA GLU A 289 7.62 -20.62 5.73
C GLU A 289 6.29 -20.02 6.22
N PHE A 290 5.41 -19.62 5.30
CA PHE A 290 4.17 -18.92 5.66
C PHE A 290 3.20 -19.79 6.44
N ILE A 291 2.76 -20.92 5.89
CA ILE A 291 1.79 -21.81 6.55
C ILE A 291 2.28 -22.29 7.93
N PRO A 292 3.53 -22.79 8.08
CA PRO A 292 4.05 -23.18 9.40
C PRO A 292 4.08 -22.01 10.38
N THR A 293 4.44 -20.80 9.93
CA THR A 293 4.47 -19.62 10.80
C THR A 293 3.06 -19.23 11.22
N MET A 294 2.09 -19.15 10.31
CA MET A 294 0.70 -18.82 10.63
C MET A 294 0.06 -19.84 11.57
N ARG A 295 0.44 -21.12 11.46
CA ARG A 295 0.07 -22.16 12.42
C ARG A 295 0.69 -21.91 13.80
N ALA A 296 1.99 -21.63 13.85
CA ALA A 296 2.71 -21.38 15.10
C ALA A 296 2.16 -20.16 15.86
N ILE A 297 1.79 -19.10 15.13
CA ILE A 297 1.17 -17.88 15.71
C ILE A 297 -0.36 -17.94 15.77
N GLN A 298 -0.97 -19.14 15.70
CA GLN A 298 -2.43 -19.36 15.82
C GLN A 298 -3.31 -18.42 14.98
N SER A 299 -2.83 -18.08 13.78
CA SER A 299 -3.49 -17.15 12.84
C SER A 299 -3.83 -17.87 11.54
N GLN A 300 -4.25 -19.12 11.62
CA GLN A 300 -4.57 -19.94 10.45
C GLN A 300 -5.82 -19.40 9.76
N ALA A 301 -5.74 -19.17 8.45
CA ALA A 301 -6.88 -18.68 7.69
C ALA A 301 -8.03 -19.71 7.68
N CYS A 302 -9.27 -19.24 7.81
CA CYS A 302 -10.46 -20.07 7.60
C CYS A 302 -10.67 -20.46 6.13
N SER A 303 -10.05 -19.71 5.21
CA SER A 303 -10.24 -19.88 3.77
C SER A 303 -9.15 -20.76 3.17
N PRO A 304 -9.52 -21.73 2.29
CA PRO A 304 -8.54 -22.53 1.56
C PRO A 304 -7.65 -21.68 0.63
N ASP A 305 -6.44 -22.19 0.34
CA ASP A 305 -5.51 -21.57 -0.62
C ASP A 305 -6.15 -21.31 -1.98
N ALA A 306 -7.05 -22.19 -2.45
CA ALA A 306 -7.77 -21.99 -3.70
C ALA A 306 -8.63 -20.72 -3.72
N VAL A 307 -9.13 -20.27 -2.56
CA VAL A 307 -9.86 -19.00 -2.39
C VAL A 307 -8.88 -17.84 -2.37
N ILE A 308 -7.79 -17.94 -1.59
CA ILE A 308 -6.77 -16.90 -1.45
C ILE A 308 -6.10 -16.58 -2.80
N PHE A 309 -5.75 -17.61 -3.57
CA PHE A 309 -5.14 -17.51 -4.90
C PHE A 309 -6.18 -17.60 -6.04
N GLY A 310 -7.45 -17.36 -5.72
CA GLY A 310 -8.53 -17.35 -6.71
C GLY A 310 -8.30 -16.30 -7.80
N PRO A 311 -8.66 -16.59 -9.06
CA PRO A 311 -8.38 -15.68 -10.18
C PRO A 311 -9.34 -14.47 -10.24
N ASP A 312 -10.47 -14.54 -9.54
CA ASP A 312 -11.52 -13.53 -9.51
C ASP A 312 -11.74 -13.04 -8.08
N PHE A 313 -11.57 -11.74 -7.89
CA PHE A 313 -11.68 -11.11 -6.57
C PHE A 313 -13.10 -11.22 -5.97
N ALA A 314 -14.15 -11.01 -6.77
CA ALA A 314 -15.51 -11.03 -6.24
C ALA A 314 -15.90 -12.43 -5.76
N GLN A 315 -15.47 -13.47 -6.50
CA GLN A 315 -15.62 -14.87 -6.10
C GLN A 315 -14.84 -15.17 -4.83
N SER A 316 -13.56 -14.76 -4.78
CA SER A 316 -12.72 -14.97 -3.60
C SER A 316 -13.28 -14.27 -2.36
N LEU A 317 -13.73 -13.01 -2.47
CA LEU A 317 -14.33 -12.28 -1.36
C LEU A 317 -15.61 -12.96 -0.85
N TYR A 318 -16.51 -13.36 -1.78
CA TYR A 318 -17.72 -14.10 -1.42
C TYR A 318 -17.37 -15.40 -0.68
N CYS A 319 -16.39 -16.15 -1.18
CA CYS A 319 -15.93 -17.38 -0.55
C CYS A 319 -15.19 -17.14 0.78
N HIS A 320 -14.48 -16.03 0.97
CA HIS A 320 -13.90 -15.66 2.26
C HIS A 320 -14.99 -15.44 3.31
N LEU A 321 -16.03 -14.66 2.97
CA LEU A 321 -17.18 -14.44 3.84
C LEU A 321 -17.87 -15.76 4.20
N LEU A 322 -18.12 -16.60 3.19
CA LEU A 322 -18.73 -17.92 3.39
C LEU A 322 -17.89 -18.83 4.30
N CYS A 323 -16.59 -18.95 4.05
CA CYS A 323 -15.70 -19.73 4.92
C CYS A 323 -15.69 -19.17 6.35
N GLY A 324 -15.73 -17.85 6.51
CA GLY A 324 -15.86 -17.21 7.82
C GLY A 324 -17.11 -17.68 8.56
N LEU A 325 -18.28 -17.64 7.91
CA LEU A 325 -19.54 -18.09 8.50
C LEU A 325 -19.53 -19.58 8.87
N LEU A 326 -18.91 -20.43 8.06
CA LEU A 326 -18.80 -21.87 8.35
C LEU A 326 -17.97 -22.18 9.58
N PHE A 327 -16.99 -21.34 9.88
CA PHE A 327 -16.11 -21.46 11.03
C PHE A 327 -16.40 -20.40 12.10
N ALA A 328 -17.63 -19.88 12.16
CA ALA A 328 -17.95 -18.69 12.95
C ALA A 328 -17.55 -18.78 14.42
N ASP A 329 -17.72 -19.95 15.04
CA ASP A 329 -17.37 -20.20 16.45
C ASP A 329 -15.86 -20.34 16.68
N GLU A 330 -15.10 -20.69 15.64
CA GLU A 330 -13.63 -20.82 15.70
C GLU A 330 -12.91 -19.51 15.39
N VAL A 331 -13.57 -18.53 14.76
CA VAL A 331 -12.96 -17.25 14.38
C VAL A 331 -12.63 -16.43 15.62
N ARG A 332 -11.33 -16.21 15.85
CA ARG A 332 -10.79 -15.36 16.92
C ARG A 332 -10.23 -14.04 16.40
N ILE A 333 -9.86 -13.99 15.12
CA ILE A 333 -9.23 -12.83 14.50
C ILE A 333 -9.97 -12.51 13.21
N VAL A 334 -10.36 -11.26 13.02
CA VAL A 334 -10.83 -10.75 11.72
C VAL A 334 -9.76 -9.81 11.18
N SER A 335 -9.22 -10.10 10.00
CA SER A 335 -8.11 -9.31 9.48
C SER A 335 -8.09 -9.13 7.97
N ALA A 336 -7.39 -8.09 7.55
CA ALA A 336 -6.95 -7.88 6.17
C ALA A 336 -5.68 -7.03 6.18
N THR A 337 -4.99 -6.92 5.04
CA THR A 337 -3.81 -6.05 4.94
C THR A 337 -4.15 -4.59 5.26
N PHE A 338 -5.27 -4.08 4.75
CA PHE A 338 -5.71 -2.69 4.93
C PHE A 338 -7.12 -2.64 5.52
N ALA A 339 -7.40 -1.62 6.34
CA ALA A 339 -8.72 -1.37 6.92
C ALA A 339 -9.82 -1.29 5.84
N HIS A 340 -9.50 -0.69 4.69
CA HIS A 340 -10.38 -0.64 3.52
C HIS A 340 -10.92 -2.02 3.14
N SER A 341 -10.09 -3.06 3.12
CA SER A 341 -10.50 -4.41 2.70
C SER A 341 -11.50 -5.05 3.65
N VAL A 342 -11.38 -4.78 4.97
CA VAL A 342 -12.36 -5.26 5.95
C VAL A 342 -13.68 -4.52 5.77
N VAL A 343 -13.63 -3.19 5.62
CA VAL A 343 -14.82 -2.37 5.35
C VAL A 343 -15.52 -2.82 4.07
N LEU A 344 -14.78 -3.03 2.98
CA LEU A 344 -15.29 -3.52 1.71
C LEU A 344 -15.94 -4.90 1.85
N ALA A 345 -15.32 -5.80 2.63
CA ALA A 345 -15.86 -7.13 2.87
C ALA A 345 -17.21 -7.07 3.58
N PHE A 346 -17.34 -6.27 4.65
CA PHE A 346 -18.60 -6.16 5.37
C PHE A 346 -19.64 -5.34 4.61
N GLN A 347 -19.27 -4.27 3.88
CA GLN A 347 -20.18 -3.60 2.95
C GLN A 347 -20.70 -4.52 1.83
N THR A 348 -19.89 -5.49 1.42
CA THR A 348 -20.32 -6.52 0.46
C THR A 348 -21.24 -7.51 1.14
N PHE A 349 -20.91 -7.95 2.35
CA PHE A 349 -21.75 -8.82 3.17
C PHE A 349 -23.17 -8.26 3.35
N GLU A 350 -23.31 -6.97 3.64
CA GLU A 350 -24.63 -6.30 3.76
C GLU A 350 -25.54 -6.54 2.54
N ARG A 351 -24.95 -6.74 1.35
CA ARG A 351 -25.66 -6.90 0.09
C ARG A 351 -25.93 -8.35 -0.28
N VAL A 352 -25.11 -9.29 0.21
CA VAL A 352 -25.10 -10.69 -0.24
C VAL A 352 -25.36 -11.70 0.88
N TRP A 353 -25.63 -11.25 2.10
CA TRP A 353 -25.83 -12.15 3.24
C TRP A 353 -26.99 -13.14 3.02
N GLU A 354 -28.06 -12.74 2.34
CA GLU A 354 -29.19 -13.63 2.02
C GLU A 354 -28.77 -14.77 1.08
N GLU A 355 -27.91 -14.48 0.10
CA GLU A 355 -27.35 -15.48 -0.81
C GLU A 355 -26.39 -16.42 -0.08
N LEU A 356 -25.56 -15.88 0.82
CA LEU A 356 -24.68 -16.68 1.67
C LEU A 356 -25.50 -17.65 2.54
N CYS A 357 -26.60 -17.18 3.14
CA CYS A 357 -27.51 -18.04 3.89
C CYS A 357 -28.17 -19.11 3.00
N ALA A 358 -28.54 -18.77 1.76
CA ALA A 358 -29.11 -19.74 0.81
C ALA A 358 -28.10 -20.84 0.44
N ASP A 359 -26.85 -20.48 0.17
CA ASP A 359 -25.78 -21.44 -0.15
C ASP A 359 -25.48 -22.37 1.04
N ILE A 360 -25.41 -21.83 2.27
CA ILE A 360 -25.24 -22.62 3.51
C ILE A 360 -26.43 -23.56 3.72
N ARG A 361 -27.66 -23.05 3.55
CA ARG A 361 -28.89 -23.84 3.71
C ARG A 361 -28.95 -25.00 2.71
N ALA A 362 -28.57 -24.75 1.46
CA ALA A 362 -28.55 -25.77 0.41
C ALA A 362 -27.35 -26.72 0.52
N GLY A 363 -26.30 -26.35 1.24
CA GLY A 363 -25.03 -27.08 1.24
C GLY A 363 -24.34 -27.06 -0.13
N ALA A 364 -24.62 -26.04 -0.94
CA ALA A 364 -24.17 -25.97 -2.33
C ALA A 364 -23.92 -24.52 -2.75
N LEU A 365 -22.82 -24.30 -3.46
CA LEU A 365 -22.46 -22.98 -3.97
C LEU A 365 -23.29 -22.60 -5.21
N SER A 366 -23.77 -21.37 -5.23
CA SER A 366 -24.37 -20.77 -6.41
C SER A 366 -23.45 -20.85 -7.62
N ALA A 367 -23.96 -21.47 -8.70
CA ALA A 367 -23.17 -21.72 -9.90
C ALA A 367 -22.87 -20.48 -10.73
N THR A 368 -23.67 -19.43 -10.56
CA THR A 368 -23.50 -18.13 -11.20
C THR A 368 -22.59 -17.22 -10.38
N ARG A 369 -22.59 -17.37 -9.05
CA ARG A 369 -21.76 -16.57 -8.14
C ARG A 369 -20.30 -17.03 -8.13
N VAL A 370 -20.06 -18.34 -8.10
CA VAL A 370 -18.70 -18.92 -8.09
C VAL A 370 -18.53 -19.80 -9.32
N THR A 371 -17.78 -19.30 -10.30
CA THR A 371 -17.56 -19.98 -11.59
C THR A 371 -16.22 -20.73 -11.64
N SER A 372 -15.23 -20.34 -10.83
CA SER A 372 -13.91 -20.98 -10.79
C SER A 372 -13.98 -22.43 -10.30
N PRO A 373 -13.63 -23.45 -11.11
CA PRO A 373 -13.73 -24.85 -10.71
C PRO A 373 -12.86 -25.20 -9.50
N ALA A 374 -11.67 -24.60 -9.37
CA ALA A 374 -10.77 -24.85 -8.26
C ALA A 374 -11.33 -24.31 -6.94
N VAL A 375 -11.87 -23.07 -6.96
CA VAL A 375 -12.51 -22.45 -5.79
C VAL A 375 -13.73 -23.26 -5.37
N ARG A 376 -14.58 -23.65 -6.33
CA ARG A 376 -15.77 -24.46 -6.04
C ARG A 376 -15.42 -25.79 -5.39
N ARG A 377 -14.45 -26.54 -5.93
CA ARG A 377 -14.04 -27.82 -5.32
C ARG A 377 -13.57 -27.64 -3.89
N ALA A 378 -12.75 -26.62 -3.63
CA ALA A 378 -12.21 -26.37 -2.30
C ALA A 378 -13.29 -25.96 -1.28
N VAL A 379 -14.21 -25.07 -1.67
CA VAL A 379 -15.26 -24.58 -0.77
C VAL A 379 -16.40 -25.59 -0.61
N SER A 380 -16.75 -26.35 -1.65
CA SER A 380 -17.70 -27.46 -1.54
C SER A 380 -17.21 -28.56 -0.59
N ALA A 381 -15.89 -28.75 -0.46
CA ALA A 381 -15.34 -29.67 0.56
C ALA A 381 -15.60 -29.18 2.00
N LEU A 382 -15.81 -27.86 2.20
CA LEU A 382 -16.19 -27.26 3.48
C LEU A 382 -17.71 -27.20 3.69
N LEU A 383 -18.50 -27.48 2.64
CA LEU A 383 -19.96 -27.55 2.64
C LEU A 383 -20.43 -28.97 2.28
N PRO A 384 -20.12 -29.99 3.11
CA PRO A 384 -20.40 -31.38 2.76
C PRO A 384 -21.89 -31.73 2.75
N ALA A 385 -22.73 -30.96 3.47
CA ALA A 385 -24.16 -31.21 3.60
C ALA A 385 -24.94 -29.89 3.81
N PRO A 386 -26.25 -29.87 3.50
CA PRO A 386 -27.16 -28.79 3.87
C PRO A 386 -27.10 -28.44 5.36
N ASN A 387 -27.00 -27.14 5.69
CA ASN A 387 -27.00 -26.67 7.09
C ASN A 387 -28.03 -25.56 7.32
N PRO A 388 -29.34 -25.87 7.37
CA PRO A 388 -30.38 -24.87 7.60
C PRO A 388 -30.25 -24.20 8.96
N ALA A 389 -29.79 -24.91 9.99
CA ALA A 389 -29.65 -24.35 11.34
C ALA A 389 -28.64 -23.18 11.38
N LEU A 390 -27.47 -23.33 10.76
CA LEU A 390 -26.50 -22.23 10.65
C LEU A 390 -27.05 -21.08 9.80
N ALA A 391 -27.73 -21.38 8.69
CA ALA A 391 -28.31 -20.34 7.83
C ALA A 391 -29.38 -19.50 8.57
N ASP A 392 -30.25 -20.16 9.34
CA ASP A 392 -31.29 -19.51 10.14
C ASP A 392 -30.67 -18.68 11.28
N GLU A 393 -29.60 -19.19 11.91
CA GLU A 393 -28.87 -18.48 12.95
C GLU A 393 -28.19 -17.21 12.41
N VAL A 394 -27.51 -17.30 11.27
CA VAL A 394 -26.92 -16.13 10.60
C VAL A 394 -28.01 -15.12 10.22
N ALA A 395 -29.12 -15.59 9.63
CA ALA A 395 -30.23 -14.71 9.25
C ALA A 395 -30.84 -14.00 10.47
N ARG A 396 -31.04 -14.72 11.58
CA ARG A 396 -31.55 -14.17 12.84
C ARG A 396 -30.61 -13.11 13.42
N ARG A 397 -29.30 -13.36 13.39
CA ARG A 397 -28.29 -12.38 13.82
C ARG A 397 -28.32 -11.14 12.93
N CYS A 398 -28.32 -11.30 11.60
CA CYS A 398 -28.39 -10.19 10.66
C CYS A 398 -29.67 -9.35 10.85
N ALA A 399 -30.83 -9.99 11.01
CA ALA A 399 -32.11 -9.30 11.20
C ALA A 399 -32.20 -8.53 12.53
N ALA A 400 -31.44 -8.94 13.55
CA ALA A 400 -31.39 -8.25 14.84
C ALA A 400 -30.48 -7.00 14.84
N LEU A 401 -29.65 -6.82 13.81
CA LEU A 401 -28.72 -5.70 13.74
C LEU A 401 -29.43 -4.42 13.30
N SER A 402 -29.15 -3.32 13.99
CA SER A 402 -29.55 -1.98 13.55
C SER A 402 -28.41 -1.33 12.77
N ASN A 403 -28.64 -1.02 11.49
CA ASN A 403 -27.66 -0.39 10.60
C ASN A 403 -26.30 -1.14 10.57
N TRP A 404 -26.29 -2.47 10.76
CA TRP A 404 -25.07 -3.29 10.75
C TRP A 404 -24.02 -2.95 11.83
N TYR A 405 -24.41 -2.19 12.86
CA TYR A 405 -23.52 -1.88 13.98
C TYR A 405 -23.14 -3.16 14.73
N GLY A 406 -21.86 -3.40 14.98
CA GLY A 406 -21.39 -4.59 15.68
C GLY A 406 -21.63 -5.90 14.90
N VAL A 407 -21.74 -5.84 13.57
CA VAL A 407 -21.92 -7.05 12.74
C VAL A 407 -20.80 -8.08 12.94
N ILE A 408 -19.55 -7.64 13.18
CA ILE A 408 -18.40 -8.53 13.36
C ILE A 408 -18.59 -9.40 14.62
N PRO A 409 -18.72 -8.84 15.83
CA PRO A 409 -18.95 -9.66 17.02
C PRO A 409 -20.30 -10.39 17.01
N ALA A 410 -21.31 -9.90 16.29
CA ALA A 410 -22.57 -10.61 16.15
C ALA A 410 -22.41 -11.92 15.35
N LEU A 411 -21.68 -11.90 14.24
CA LEU A 411 -21.41 -13.09 13.43
C LEU A 411 -20.33 -13.99 14.04
N PHE A 412 -19.31 -13.38 14.63
CA PHE A 412 -18.11 -14.05 15.16
C PHE A 412 -17.97 -13.75 16.67
N PRO A 413 -18.77 -14.39 17.53
CA PRO A 413 -18.86 -14.03 18.95
C PRO A 413 -17.56 -14.25 19.74
N ASN A 414 -16.68 -15.12 19.24
CA ASN A 414 -15.38 -15.43 19.85
C ASN A 414 -14.23 -14.57 19.29
N ALA A 415 -14.52 -13.61 18.39
CA ALA A 415 -13.52 -12.68 17.89
C ALA A 415 -12.93 -11.84 19.03
N ARG A 416 -11.60 -11.70 19.06
CA ARG A 416 -10.85 -10.95 20.07
C ARG A 416 -10.50 -9.54 19.62
N TYR A 417 -10.23 -9.36 18.33
CA TYR A 417 -9.87 -8.07 17.75
C TYR A 417 -10.00 -8.08 16.23
N VAL A 418 -10.05 -6.87 15.66
CA VAL A 418 -9.93 -6.63 14.22
C VAL A 418 -8.53 -6.11 13.92
N HIS A 419 -7.83 -6.70 12.94
CA HIS A 419 -6.43 -6.43 12.67
C HIS A 419 -6.18 -6.00 11.21
N GLY A 420 -5.37 -4.96 11.02
CA GLY A 420 -4.95 -4.50 9.69
C GLY A 420 -4.23 -3.17 9.74
N ILE A 421 -3.74 -2.69 8.60
CA ILE A 421 -3.14 -1.35 8.51
C ILE A 421 -4.27 -0.31 8.55
N MET A 422 -4.21 0.54 9.58
CA MET A 422 -5.24 1.54 9.91
C MET A 422 -4.69 2.97 10.00
N THR A 423 -3.38 3.16 9.78
CA THR A 423 -2.69 4.46 9.85
C THR A 423 -2.57 5.15 8.49
N GLY A 424 -2.28 6.45 8.50
CA GLY A 424 -2.12 7.26 7.29
C GLY A 424 -3.40 7.29 6.46
N SER A 425 -3.30 6.99 5.16
CA SER A 425 -4.43 6.90 4.21
C SER A 425 -5.64 6.03 4.65
N MET A 426 -5.41 5.14 5.62
CA MET A 426 -6.41 4.18 6.11
C MET A 426 -7.18 4.69 7.32
N GLU A 427 -6.74 5.76 7.98
CA GLU A 427 -7.39 6.33 9.18
C GLU A 427 -8.85 6.70 8.87
N HIS A 428 -9.13 7.15 7.65
CA HIS A 428 -10.48 7.40 7.15
C HIS A 428 -11.47 6.24 7.42
N TYR A 429 -11.02 5.00 7.23
CA TYR A 429 -11.87 3.83 7.36
C TYR A 429 -12.07 3.39 8.81
N VAL A 430 -11.29 3.91 9.77
CA VAL A 430 -11.33 3.50 11.17
C VAL A 430 -12.71 3.76 11.78
N LYS A 431 -13.36 4.89 11.46
CA LYS A 431 -14.72 5.19 11.93
C LYS A 431 -15.72 4.11 11.50
N LYS A 432 -15.73 3.75 10.20
CA LYS A 432 -16.63 2.71 9.68
C LYS A 432 -16.25 1.32 10.21
N LEU A 433 -14.97 1.07 10.42
CA LEU A 433 -14.50 -0.18 11.00
C LEU A 433 -14.94 -0.33 12.46
N ARG A 434 -14.86 0.74 13.28
CA ARG A 434 -15.43 0.76 14.65
C ARG A 434 -16.92 0.47 14.64
N HIS A 435 -17.66 1.03 13.68
CA HIS A 435 -19.08 0.73 13.52
C HIS A 435 -19.33 -0.77 13.32
N TYR A 436 -18.59 -1.44 12.44
CA TYR A 436 -18.73 -2.90 12.24
C TYR A 436 -18.18 -3.74 13.40
N ALA A 437 -17.07 -3.31 14.00
CA ALA A 437 -16.42 -3.98 15.12
C ALA A 437 -17.21 -3.86 16.44
N GLY A 438 -18.05 -2.83 16.57
CA GLY A 438 -18.75 -2.52 17.82
C GLY A 438 -17.75 -2.28 18.94
N GLY A 439 -17.75 -3.17 19.94
CA GLY A 439 -16.83 -3.12 21.07
C GLY A 439 -15.49 -3.83 20.87
N LEU A 440 -15.24 -4.47 19.72
CA LEU A 440 -13.98 -5.17 19.50
C LEU A 440 -12.80 -4.19 19.34
N PRO A 441 -11.65 -4.47 19.98
CA PRO A 441 -10.41 -3.72 19.75
C PRO A 441 -10.02 -3.68 18.27
N LEU A 442 -9.59 -2.50 17.82
CA LEU A 442 -8.98 -2.29 16.51
C LEU A 442 -7.47 -2.21 16.67
N VAL A 443 -6.75 -3.22 16.18
CA VAL A 443 -5.30 -3.35 16.37
C VAL A 443 -4.59 -3.02 15.07
N ALA A 444 -3.78 -1.96 15.07
CA ALA A 444 -2.97 -1.58 13.94
C ALA A 444 -1.90 -2.64 13.65
N ALA A 445 -1.77 -3.04 12.38
CA ALA A 445 -0.77 -3.97 11.89
C ALA A 445 0.64 -3.36 11.84
N GLU A 446 1.60 -4.12 11.36
CA GLU A 446 3.01 -3.77 11.33
C GLU A 446 3.34 -2.75 10.22
N TYR A 447 4.50 -2.07 10.34
CA TYR A 447 4.95 -1.07 9.36
C TYR A 447 6.03 -1.65 8.43
N GLY A 448 5.73 -1.64 7.13
CA GLY A 448 6.64 -2.05 6.08
C GLY A 448 6.17 -1.64 4.68
N ALA A 449 7.03 -1.90 3.70
CA ALA A 449 6.81 -1.64 2.30
C ALA A 449 7.20 -2.85 1.43
N SER A 450 7.10 -2.71 0.11
CA SER A 450 7.56 -3.79 -0.79
C SER A 450 9.08 -3.95 -0.79
N GLU A 451 9.80 -2.89 -0.42
CA GLU A 451 11.25 -2.83 -0.24
C GLU A 451 11.74 -3.57 1.01
N GLY A 452 10.88 -3.72 2.03
CA GLY A 452 11.19 -4.40 3.28
C GLY A 452 10.35 -3.92 4.45
N TRP A 453 10.43 -4.64 5.57
CA TRP A 453 9.80 -4.25 6.83
C TRP A 453 10.63 -3.22 7.59
N VAL A 454 9.96 -2.43 8.44
CA VAL A 454 10.60 -1.42 9.28
C VAL A 454 10.35 -1.69 10.76
N GLY A 455 9.09 -1.79 11.19
CA GLY A 455 8.75 -1.86 12.61
C GLY A 455 7.54 -2.72 12.95
N ALA A 456 7.57 -3.29 14.14
CA ALA A 456 6.47 -4.05 14.74
C ALA A 456 5.58 -3.15 15.60
N ASN A 457 4.30 -3.52 15.75
CA ASN A 457 3.44 -2.93 16.76
C ASN A 457 3.61 -3.70 18.08
N VAL A 458 4.28 -3.08 19.06
CA VAL A 458 4.53 -3.67 20.40
C VAL A 458 3.60 -3.09 21.48
N GLU A 459 2.78 -2.11 21.12
CA GLU A 459 1.79 -1.45 21.98
C GLU A 459 0.38 -1.63 21.36
N PRO A 460 -0.09 -2.88 21.17
CA PRO A 460 -1.27 -3.20 20.37
C PRO A 460 -2.60 -2.66 20.93
N GLU A 461 -2.62 -2.26 22.20
CA GLU A 461 -3.78 -1.64 22.87
C GLU A 461 -3.95 -0.17 22.48
N THR A 462 -2.93 0.44 21.88
CA THR A 462 -2.98 1.83 21.43
C THR A 462 -4.01 1.99 20.32
N PRO A 463 -4.91 3.00 20.41
CA PRO A 463 -5.85 3.28 19.34
C PRO A 463 -5.16 3.49 17.99
N PRO A 464 -5.78 3.11 16.85
CA PRO A 464 -5.18 3.24 15.53
C PRO A 464 -4.59 4.61 15.19
N GLU A 465 -5.24 5.71 15.60
CA GLU A 465 -4.82 7.09 15.33
C GLU A 465 -3.54 7.50 16.08
N SER A 466 -3.22 6.78 17.16
CA SER A 466 -2.02 6.98 17.98
C SER A 466 -1.03 5.83 17.85
N ALA A 467 -1.28 4.87 16.96
CA ALA A 467 -0.43 3.71 16.77
C ALA A 467 1.00 4.12 16.40
N THR A 468 1.96 3.45 17.04
CA THR A 468 3.39 3.62 16.76
C THR A 468 4.02 2.27 16.45
N PHE A 469 5.08 2.30 15.65
CA PHE A 469 5.77 1.11 15.17
C PHE A 469 7.21 1.16 15.64
N THR A 470 7.60 0.17 16.44
CA THR A 470 8.93 0.08 17.02
C THR A 470 9.85 -0.61 16.03
N VAL A 471 10.93 0.08 15.63
CA VAL A 471 11.84 -0.42 14.59
C VAL A 471 12.58 -1.66 15.06
N LEU A 472 12.62 -2.72 14.22
CA LEU A 472 13.46 -3.89 14.48
C LEU A 472 14.88 -3.62 13.94
N PRO A 473 15.89 -3.48 14.80
CA PRO A 473 17.21 -3.02 14.34
C PRO A 473 18.02 -4.08 13.57
N ASN A 474 17.56 -5.33 13.48
CA ASN A 474 18.31 -6.44 12.87
C ASN A 474 17.84 -6.83 11.46
N ILE A 475 16.70 -6.31 11.00
CA ILE A 475 16.09 -6.70 9.71
C ILE A 475 16.60 -5.86 8.52
N GLY A 476 17.28 -4.75 8.81
CA GLY A 476 17.86 -3.83 7.84
C GLY A 476 18.64 -2.75 8.55
N TYR A 477 19.47 -2.00 7.82
CA TYR A 477 20.14 -0.81 8.34
C TYR A 477 19.34 0.43 7.98
N PHE A 478 19.00 1.25 8.97
CA PHE A 478 18.07 2.37 8.85
C PHE A 478 18.79 3.70 9.12
N GLU A 479 18.57 4.64 8.21
CA GLU A 479 18.97 6.04 8.34
C GLU A 479 17.71 6.92 8.18
N PHE A 480 17.80 8.16 8.66
CA PHE A 480 16.67 9.07 8.73
C PHE A 480 17.10 10.46 8.24
N ILE A 481 16.51 10.93 7.14
CA ILE A 481 16.77 12.29 6.63
C ILE A 481 15.91 13.26 7.44
N PRO A 482 16.50 14.20 8.22
CA PRO A 482 15.74 15.19 8.96
C PRO A 482 14.94 16.09 8.03
N LEU A 483 13.67 16.30 8.34
CA LEU A 483 12.76 17.14 7.58
C LEU A 483 12.52 18.45 8.35
N LYS A 484 13.42 19.43 8.16
CA LYS A 484 13.25 20.77 8.73
C LYS A 484 12.28 21.59 7.89
N ALA A 485 11.27 22.19 8.51
CA ALA A 485 10.45 23.21 7.85
C ALA A 485 11.38 24.32 7.34
N GLY A 486 11.40 24.56 6.02
CA GLY A 486 12.29 25.56 5.45
C GLY A 486 11.88 26.97 5.91
N ASP A 487 12.78 27.66 6.61
CA ASP A 487 12.72 29.12 6.67
C ASP A 487 12.93 29.65 5.25
N GLY A 488 11.99 30.48 4.77
CA GLY A 488 11.94 30.94 3.38
C GLY A 488 13.26 31.55 2.90
N GLY A 489 13.91 30.88 1.95
CA GLY A 489 15.15 31.35 1.32
C GLY A 489 15.54 30.54 0.08
N ALA A 490 15.11 31.04 -1.08
CA ALA A 490 15.62 30.82 -2.45
C ALA A 490 16.42 29.54 -2.78
N ALA A 491 15.77 28.60 -3.48
CA ALA A 491 16.11 28.13 -4.83
C ALA A 491 15.31 26.85 -5.15
N ALA A 492 14.71 26.81 -6.34
CA ALA A 492 13.84 25.76 -6.82
C ALA A 492 14.52 24.38 -6.83
N SER A 493 14.08 23.51 -5.92
CA SER A 493 14.16 22.05 -6.00
C SER A 493 12.87 21.51 -5.38
N ASP A 494 12.28 20.51 -6.00
CA ASP A 494 10.88 20.08 -5.92
C ASP A 494 10.43 19.48 -4.57
N THR A 495 11.09 19.81 -3.45
CA THR A 495 10.74 19.26 -2.14
C THR A 495 11.03 20.24 -0.99
N CYS A 496 10.14 20.30 -0.01
CA CYS A 496 9.98 21.38 0.98
C CYS A 496 10.91 21.32 2.18
N PHE A 497 11.89 20.43 2.15
CA PHE A 497 12.77 20.17 3.27
C PHE A 497 14.18 20.40 2.76
N ALA A 498 14.94 21.27 3.42
CA ALA A 498 16.38 21.34 3.19
C ALA A 498 16.96 19.95 3.51
N GLU A 499 17.54 19.28 2.50
CA GLU A 499 18.05 17.92 2.68
C GLU A 499 19.30 17.98 3.57
N ALA A 500 19.13 17.61 4.83
CA ALA A 500 20.23 17.40 5.76
C ALA A 500 20.80 15.98 5.62
N GLU A 501 22.05 15.79 6.02
CA GLU A 501 22.68 14.46 6.07
C GLU A 501 21.83 13.50 6.93
N PRO A 502 21.59 12.25 6.47
CA PRO A 502 20.85 11.27 7.24
C PRO A 502 21.52 10.96 8.57
N VAL A 503 20.71 10.84 9.63
CA VAL A 503 21.13 10.39 10.95
C VAL A 503 20.84 8.90 11.12
N GLY A 504 21.59 8.22 12.00
CA GLY A 504 21.38 6.81 12.32
C GLY A 504 20.12 6.56 13.15
N LEU A 505 19.72 5.29 13.26
CA LEU A 505 18.51 4.86 13.96
C LEU A 505 18.32 5.46 15.37
N THR A 506 19.38 5.56 16.15
CA THR A 506 19.33 6.03 17.55
C THR A 506 19.67 7.51 17.70
N GLU A 507 19.99 8.20 16.61
CA GLU A 507 20.38 9.62 16.57
C GLU A 507 19.18 10.53 16.28
N VAL A 508 18.00 9.96 16.07
CA VAL A 508 16.75 10.69 15.83
C VAL A 508 16.24 11.38 17.10
N THR A 509 15.54 12.51 16.93
CA THR A 509 15.00 13.31 18.03
C THR A 509 13.49 13.12 18.16
N VAL A 510 13.01 12.93 19.39
CA VAL A 510 11.57 12.79 19.67
C VAL A 510 10.82 14.05 19.23
N GLY A 511 9.68 13.87 18.56
CA GLY A 511 8.84 14.96 18.07
C GLY A 511 9.17 15.42 16.64
N GLU A 512 10.39 15.16 16.18
CA GLU A 512 10.86 15.55 14.85
C GLU A 512 10.39 14.60 13.74
N HIS A 513 10.37 15.13 12.52
CA HIS A 513 9.95 14.41 11.31
C HIS A 513 11.15 14.00 10.47
N TYR A 514 11.08 12.80 9.90
CA TYR A 514 12.13 12.23 9.08
C TYR A 514 11.58 11.49 7.88
N GLU A 515 12.34 11.48 6.79
CA GLU A 515 12.16 10.50 5.72
C GLU A 515 12.99 9.25 6.02
N VAL A 516 12.36 8.07 5.88
CA VAL A 516 13.01 6.79 6.12
C VAL A 516 13.91 6.41 4.95
N VAL A 517 15.17 6.08 5.26
CA VAL A 517 16.16 5.51 4.35
C VAL A 517 16.52 4.11 4.84
N MET A 518 16.54 3.14 3.94
CA MET A 518 16.83 1.75 4.30
C MET A 518 17.91 1.11 3.43
N THR A 519 18.68 0.23 4.07
CA THR A 519 19.63 -0.67 3.43
C THR A 519 19.26 -2.10 3.79
N THR A 520 19.11 -2.97 2.78
CA THR A 520 18.53 -4.32 2.95
C THR A 520 19.48 -5.42 2.50
N PHE A 521 19.27 -6.63 3.02
CA PHE A 521 19.97 -7.84 2.56
C PHE A 521 19.68 -8.20 1.09
N ALA A 522 18.63 -7.64 0.49
CA ALA A 522 18.27 -7.85 -0.91
C ALA A 522 18.98 -6.88 -1.89
N GLY A 523 19.88 -6.02 -1.39
CA GLY A 523 20.71 -5.18 -2.23
C GLY A 523 20.13 -3.80 -2.55
N LEU A 524 19.20 -3.31 -1.72
CA LEU A 524 18.88 -1.88 -1.69
C LEU A 524 19.85 -1.21 -0.71
N TYR A 525 20.54 -0.15 -1.13
CA TYR A 525 21.53 0.55 -0.30
C TYR A 525 21.20 2.03 -0.24
N ARG A 526 21.13 2.57 0.98
CA ARG A 526 20.70 3.95 1.28
C ARG A 526 19.48 4.37 0.44
N TYR A 527 18.54 3.44 0.30
CA TYR A 527 17.36 3.62 -0.54
C TYR A 527 16.33 4.47 0.18
N ARG A 528 15.92 5.56 -0.46
CA ARG A 528 14.89 6.48 0.00
C ARG A 528 13.51 5.85 -0.17
N LEU A 529 12.86 5.52 0.96
CA LEU A 529 11.54 4.92 0.94
C LEU A 529 10.46 5.91 0.49
N GLY A 530 10.69 7.20 0.78
CA GLY A 530 9.74 8.29 0.56
C GLY A 530 8.64 8.37 1.61
N ASP A 531 8.71 7.55 2.66
CA ASP A 531 7.79 7.56 3.78
C ASP A 531 8.28 8.55 4.85
N VAL A 532 7.38 9.44 5.28
CA VAL A 532 7.60 10.43 6.32
C VAL A 532 7.06 9.89 7.64
N VAL A 533 7.91 9.91 8.66
CA VAL A 533 7.60 9.42 10.01
C VAL A 533 7.92 10.49 11.05
N LYS A 534 7.13 10.51 12.12
CA LYS A 534 7.42 11.28 13.34
C LYS A 534 7.96 10.34 14.42
N VAL A 535 9.01 10.73 15.11
CA VAL A 535 9.52 9.97 16.26
C VAL A 535 8.61 10.23 17.44
N ALA A 536 7.83 9.22 17.85
CA ALA A 536 6.90 9.32 18.97
C ALA A 536 7.57 9.08 20.33
N GLY A 537 8.73 8.43 20.34
CA GLY A 537 9.47 8.08 21.54
C GLY A 537 10.43 6.93 21.26
N PHE A 538 10.83 6.21 22.31
CA PHE A 538 11.73 5.06 22.21
C PHE A 538 11.17 3.86 22.99
N TYR A 539 11.43 2.66 22.49
CA TYR A 539 11.31 1.41 23.24
C TYR A 539 12.74 0.92 23.51
N ASN A 540 13.15 0.90 24.78
CA ASN A 540 14.57 0.80 25.14
C ASN A 540 15.39 1.86 24.37
N SER A 541 16.27 1.46 23.46
CA SER A 541 17.09 2.37 22.63
C SER A 541 16.65 2.47 21.16
N THR A 542 15.63 1.73 20.72
CA THR A 542 15.13 1.82 19.33
C THR A 542 13.94 2.79 19.23
N PRO A 543 13.82 3.61 18.18
CA PRO A 543 12.73 4.58 18.07
C PRO A 543 11.37 3.92 17.79
N LYS A 544 10.33 4.56 18.32
CA LYS A 544 8.92 4.33 17.98
C LYS A 544 8.50 5.34 16.93
N LEU A 545 8.10 4.87 15.76
CA LEU A 545 7.74 5.69 14.61
C LEU A 545 6.23 5.79 14.48
N LYS A 546 5.71 7.02 14.39
CA LYS A 546 4.35 7.27 13.91
C LYS A 546 4.42 7.59 12.43
N PHE A 547 3.74 6.79 11.61
CA PHE A 547 3.63 7.06 10.17
C PHE A 547 2.81 8.35 9.94
N VAL A 548 3.30 9.23 9.07
CA VAL A 548 2.61 10.50 8.74
C VAL A 548 2.05 10.42 7.33
N CYS A 549 2.91 10.35 6.32
CA CYS A 549 2.49 10.36 4.92
C CYS A 549 3.60 9.84 3.99
N ARG A 550 3.32 9.83 2.68
CA ARG A 550 4.32 9.58 1.63
C ARG A 550 4.64 10.90 0.91
N ARG A 551 5.92 11.28 0.84
CA ARG A 551 6.41 12.61 0.41
C ARG A 551 5.87 13.09 -0.95
N ASN A 552 5.61 12.19 -1.90
CA ASN A 552 5.23 12.53 -3.28
C ASN A 552 3.70 12.61 -3.52
N LEU A 553 2.89 12.66 -2.47
CA LEU A 553 1.42 12.74 -2.56
C LEU A 553 0.89 13.98 -1.83
N MET A 554 1.26 15.17 -2.32
CA MET A 554 0.76 16.45 -1.79
C MET A 554 -0.06 17.21 -2.83
N LEU A 555 -1.07 17.95 -2.38
CA LEU A 555 -1.73 18.99 -3.15
C LEU A 555 -0.91 20.27 -3.06
N SER A 556 -0.64 20.89 -4.20
CA SER A 556 0.10 22.15 -4.30
C SER A 556 -0.25 22.83 -5.62
N ILE A 557 -0.48 24.15 -5.60
CA ILE A 557 -0.71 24.97 -6.80
C ILE A 557 0.33 26.09 -6.91
N ASN A 558 0.65 26.74 -5.80
CA ASN A 558 1.60 27.83 -5.68
C ASN A 558 2.64 27.49 -4.59
N ILE A 559 2.70 28.28 -3.51
CA ILE A 559 3.58 28.02 -2.35
C ILE A 559 2.95 27.04 -1.35
N ASP A 560 1.65 26.77 -1.49
CA ASP A 560 0.84 25.91 -0.63
C ASP A 560 1.25 24.45 -0.76
N LYS A 561 1.27 23.72 0.36
CA LYS A 561 1.71 22.32 0.36
C LYS A 561 0.90 21.50 1.37
N ASN A 562 -0.22 20.97 0.89
CA ASN A 562 -1.14 20.22 1.72
C ASN A 562 -0.91 18.71 1.53
N SER A 563 -0.63 18.03 2.61
CA SER A 563 -0.45 16.58 2.64
C SER A 563 -1.80 15.85 2.58
N GLU A 564 -1.74 14.53 2.39
CA GLU A 564 -2.89 13.65 2.57
C GLU A 564 -3.54 13.78 3.97
N HIS A 565 -2.74 14.06 5.00
CA HIS A 565 -3.26 14.28 6.35
C HIS A 565 -4.07 15.57 6.45
N ASP A 566 -3.59 16.67 5.84
CA ASP A 566 -4.31 17.95 5.85
C ASP A 566 -5.65 17.84 5.12
N LEU A 567 -5.68 17.12 4.00
CA LEU A 567 -6.91 16.80 3.28
C LEU A 567 -7.86 15.95 4.15
N GLN A 568 -7.35 14.93 4.85
CA GLN A 568 -8.16 14.10 5.76
C GLN A 568 -8.79 14.97 6.86
N LEU A 569 -8.02 15.85 7.50
CA LEU A 569 -8.52 16.77 8.52
C LEU A 569 -9.60 17.72 7.97
N ALA A 570 -9.41 18.24 6.75
CA ALA A 570 -10.40 19.08 6.09
C ALA A 570 -11.71 18.32 5.82
N VAL A 571 -11.61 17.10 5.29
CA VAL A 571 -12.78 16.23 5.07
C VAL A 571 -13.48 15.88 6.37
N ASP A 572 -12.75 15.57 7.44
CA ASP A 572 -13.32 15.27 8.75
C ASP A 572 -14.02 16.48 9.39
N SER A 573 -13.51 17.69 9.16
CA SER A 573 -14.18 18.92 9.63
C SER A 573 -15.52 19.10 8.92
N ALA A 574 -15.52 19.07 7.58
CA ALA A 574 -16.73 19.25 6.79
C ALA A 574 -17.74 18.10 6.95
N ALA A 575 -17.28 16.86 7.17
CA ALA A 575 -18.15 15.71 7.42
C ALA A 575 -18.97 15.82 8.72
N LYS A 576 -18.57 16.68 9.68
CA LYS A 576 -19.39 16.97 10.87
C LYS A 576 -20.70 17.67 10.52
N ILE A 577 -20.71 18.47 9.45
CA ILE A 577 -21.91 19.15 8.96
C ILE A 577 -22.88 18.12 8.36
N LEU A 578 -22.37 17.19 7.56
CA LEU A 578 -23.16 16.07 6.99
C LEU A 578 -23.80 15.18 8.05
N ALA A 579 -23.13 15.00 9.20
CA ALA A 579 -23.60 14.12 10.26
C ALA A 579 -24.98 14.54 10.80
N ALA A 580 -25.32 15.83 10.75
CA ALA A 580 -26.63 16.35 11.17
C ALA A 580 -27.78 15.80 10.30
N GLU A 581 -27.52 15.51 9.02
CA GLU A 581 -28.49 14.93 8.08
C GLU A 581 -28.41 13.40 7.98
N LYS A 582 -27.66 12.74 8.87
CA LYS A 582 -27.37 11.29 8.82
C LYS A 582 -26.67 10.87 7.51
N LEU A 583 -25.94 11.80 6.90
CA LEU A 583 -25.14 11.55 5.71
C LEU A 583 -23.70 11.23 6.11
N GLU A 584 -23.07 10.36 5.33
CA GLU A 584 -21.69 9.93 5.52
C GLU A 584 -20.93 9.99 4.20
N VAL A 585 -19.70 10.49 4.27
CA VAL A 585 -18.72 10.34 3.19
C VAL A 585 -18.28 8.88 3.15
N VAL A 586 -18.63 8.19 2.06
CA VAL A 586 -18.28 6.78 1.82
C VAL A 586 -16.82 6.65 1.44
N ASP A 587 -16.35 7.53 0.55
CA ASP A 587 -14.95 7.64 0.16
C ASP A 587 -14.70 9.02 -0.50
N TYR A 588 -13.43 9.42 -0.59
CA TYR A 588 -13.06 10.73 -1.16
C TYR A 588 -11.70 10.72 -1.86
N SER A 589 -11.49 11.69 -2.74
CA SER A 589 -10.22 11.93 -3.44
C SER A 589 -10.06 13.42 -3.72
N SER A 590 -8.89 13.84 -4.22
CA SER A 590 -8.61 15.22 -4.54
C SER A 590 -7.71 15.37 -5.77
N HIS A 591 -7.70 16.58 -6.31
CA HIS A 591 -6.92 16.96 -7.47
C HIS A 591 -6.58 18.45 -7.40
N ALA A 592 -5.34 18.83 -7.73
CA ALA A 592 -4.99 20.23 -7.98
C ALA A 592 -5.26 20.56 -9.45
N ASP A 593 -6.31 21.33 -9.72
CA ASP A 593 -6.70 21.73 -11.07
C ASP A 593 -6.01 23.04 -11.47
N VAL A 594 -4.96 22.89 -12.27
CA VAL A 594 -4.20 24.01 -12.87
C VAL A 594 -4.63 24.29 -14.31
N SER A 595 -5.81 23.83 -14.74
CA SER A 595 -6.36 24.16 -16.07
C SER A 595 -6.96 25.57 -16.14
N ARG A 596 -7.25 26.16 -14.98
CA ARG A 596 -7.77 27.52 -14.81
C ARG A 596 -6.71 28.41 -14.16
N ASP A 597 -6.89 29.71 -14.30
CA ASP A 597 -6.04 30.72 -13.68
C ASP A 597 -6.93 31.69 -12.87
N PRO A 598 -6.75 31.78 -11.54
CA PRO A 598 -5.86 30.96 -10.72
C PRO A 598 -6.33 29.50 -10.67
N GLY A 599 -5.38 28.57 -10.54
CA GLY A 599 -5.69 27.15 -10.31
C GLY A 599 -6.39 26.96 -8.95
N HIS A 600 -7.10 25.85 -8.77
CA HIS A 600 -7.85 25.58 -7.53
C HIS A 600 -7.84 24.10 -7.13
N TYR A 601 -8.12 23.83 -5.85
CA TYR A 601 -8.26 22.45 -5.35
C TYR A 601 -9.63 21.91 -5.71
N VAL A 602 -9.68 20.65 -6.16
CA VAL A 602 -10.90 19.89 -6.41
C VAL A 602 -10.93 18.73 -5.41
N VAL A 603 -12.02 18.61 -4.65
CA VAL A 603 -12.29 17.50 -3.74
C VAL A 603 -13.49 16.70 -4.27
N PHE A 604 -13.33 15.39 -4.39
CA PHE A 604 -14.37 14.48 -4.85
C PHE A 604 -14.95 13.69 -3.67
N TRP A 605 -16.27 13.71 -3.48
CA TRP A 605 -16.97 12.98 -2.42
C TRP A 605 -17.98 11.98 -2.97
N GLU A 606 -17.87 10.70 -2.58
CA GLU A 606 -18.98 9.75 -2.72
C GLU A 606 -19.73 9.67 -1.39
N LEU A 607 -21.06 9.89 -1.42
CA LEU A 607 -21.90 9.90 -0.22
C LEU A 607 -22.77 8.65 -0.12
N ASN A 608 -23.22 8.32 1.09
CA ASN A 608 -24.11 7.19 1.34
C ASN A 608 -25.54 7.40 0.78
N ALA A 609 -25.99 8.65 0.70
CA ALA A 609 -27.28 9.06 0.13
C ALA A 609 -27.17 10.47 -0.50
N GLU A 610 -28.23 10.91 -1.18
CA GLU A 610 -28.28 12.27 -1.73
C GLU A 610 -28.40 13.31 -0.63
N ALA A 611 -27.66 14.41 -0.77
CA ALA A 611 -27.60 15.52 0.17
C ALA A 611 -28.24 16.79 -0.40
N ASN A 612 -28.73 17.64 0.51
CA ASN A 612 -29.23 18.97 0.18
C ASN A 612 -28.08 19.87 -0.37
N GLY A 613 -28.39 20.70 -1.37
CA GLY A 613 -27.42 21.60 -1.98
C GLY A 613 -26.83 22.62 -0.99
N ASP A 614 -27.65 23.18 -0.10
CA ASP A 614 -27.20 24.19 0.87
C ASP A 614 -26.22 23.61 1.89
N VAL A 615 -26.46 22.36 2.31
CA VAL A 615 -25.56 21.63 3.21
C VAL A 615 -24.24 21.32 2.50
N LEU A 616 -24.29 20.88 1.23
CA LEU A 616 -23.09 20.63 0.44
C LEU A 616 -22.28 21.91 0.18
N GLN A 617 -22.94 23.05 -0.01
CA GLN A 617 -22.28 24.34 -0.11
C GLN A 617 -21.57 24.70 1.20
N SER A 618 -22.25 24.52 2.34
CA SER A 618 -21.65 24.73 3.67
C SER A 618 -20.44 23.82 3.91
N CYS A 619 -20.52 22.55 3.47
CA CYS A 619 -19.40 21.62 3.50
C CYS A 619 -18.25 22.07 2.60
N CYS A 620 -18.54 22.59 1.40
CA CYS A 620 -17.53 23.11 0.48
C CYS A 620 -16.77 24.29 1.10
N ASP A 621 -17.49 25.20 1.75
CA ASP A 621 -16.88 26.34 2.45
C ASP A 621 -16.04 25.89 3.64
N GLU A 622 -16.50 24.89 4.41
CA GLU A 622 -15.75 24.33 5.53
C GLU A 622 -14.50 23.58 5.07
N LEU A 623 -14.56 22.87 3.95
CA LEU A 623 -13.38 22.23 3.34
C LEU A 623 -12.28 23.27 3.03
N ASP A 624 -12.64 24.41 2.46
CA ASP A 624 -11.70 25.50 2.14
C ASP A 624 -11.12 26.15 3.41
N ARG A 625 -11.93 26.33 4.46
CA ARG A 625 -11.48 26.90 5.75
C ARG A 625 -10.58 25.96 6.55
N ALA A 626 -10.80 24.66 6.45
CA ALA A 626 -10.12 23.68 7.28
C ALA A 626 -8.66 23.42 6.87
N PHE A 627 -8.24 23.86 5.68
CA PHE A 627 -6.82 23.90 5.32
C PHE A 627 -6.11 25.02 6.09
N THR A 628 -5.25 24.64 7.04
CA THR A 628 -4.56 25.57 7.94
C THR A 628 -3.16 25.95 7.48
N ASP A 629 -2.65 25.34 6.40
CA ASP A 629 -1.35 25.68 5.82
C ASP A 629 -1.27 27.19 5.52
N PRO A 630 -0.29 27.92 6.09
CA PRO A 630 -0.14 29.36 5.85
C PRO A 630 0.02 29.70 4.37
N GLY A 631 0.65 28.81 3.58
CA GLY A 631 0.80 28.97 2.14
C GLY A 631 -0.55 28.95 1.40
N TYR A 632 -1.41 27.99 1.75
CA TYR A 632 -2.78 27.90 1.23
C TYR A 632 -3.64 29.09 1.65
N VAL A 633 -3.71 29.38 2.95
CA VAL A 633 -4.54 30.47 3.49
C VAL A 633 -4.12 31.82 2.92
N GLY A 634 -2.81 32.08 2.85
CA GLY A 634 -2.26 33.30 2.25
C GLY A 634 -2.61 33.42 0.76
N SER A 635 -2.44 32.33 0.00
CA SER A 635 -2.71 32.32 -1.43
C SER A 635 -4.19 32.40 -1.79
N ARG A 636 -5.09 31.80 -0.98
CA ARG A 636 -6.55 31.93 -1.11
C ARG A 636 -7.00 33.37 -0.85
N LYS A 637 -6.53 34.00 0.22
CA LYS A 637 -6.83 35.40 0.55
C LYS A 637 -6.29 36.40 -0.49
N ALA A 638 -5.14 36.09 -1.08
CA ALA A 638 -4.54 36.90 -2.14
C ALA A 638 -5.10 36.61 -3.54
N ALA A 639 -6.10 35.71 -3.66
CA ALA A 639 -6.66 35.23 -4.92
C ALA A 639 -5.62 34.63 -5.89
N ALA A 640 -4.49 34.15 -5.39
CA ALA A 640 -3.48 33.40 -6.15
C ALA A 640 -3.86 31.91 -6.30
N ILE A 641 -4.78 31.42 -5.47
CA ILE A 641 -5.45 30.12 -5.62
C ILE A 641 -6.95 30.38 -5.67
N GLY A 642 -7.63 29.81 -6.66
CA GLY A 642 -9.08 29.94 -6.84
C GLY A 642 -9.88 29.22 -5.75
N PRO A 643 -11.20 29.45 -5.68
CA PRO A 643 -12.07 28.81 -4.70
C PRO A 643 -12.04 27.29 -4.81
N LEU A 644 -11.98 26.61 -3.66
CA LEU A 644 -12.03 25.15 -3.59
C LEU A 644 -13.32 24.65 -4.23
N GLU A 645 -13.22 23.60 -5.05
CA GLU A 645 -14.33 22.97 -5.74
C GLU A 645 -14.67 21.62 -5.09
N LEU A 646 -15.91 21.46 -4.62
CA LEU A 646 -16.44 20.18 -4.16
C LEU A 646 -17.27 19.53 -5.29
N ARG A 647 -16.84 18.34 -5.73
CA ARG A 647 -17.53 17.50 -6.71
C ARG A 647 -18.16 16.29 -6.03
N VAL A 648 -19.48 16.26 -5.95
CA VAL A 648 -20.22 15.10 -5.41
C VAL A 648 -20.38 14.05 -6.49
N LEU A 649 -20.09 12.80 -6.14
CA LEU A 649 -20.06 11.64 -7.04
C LEU A 649 -21.32 10.78 -6.93
N GLN A 650 -21.65 10.10 -8.02
CA GLN A 650 -22.61 9.01 -8.04
C GLN A 650 -22.12 7.84 -7.18
N ARG A 651 -23.04 7.19 -6.45
CA ARG A 651 -22.74 5.98 -5.68
C ARG A 651 -22.15 4.88 -6.57
N GLY A 652 -21.10 4.23 -6.08
CA GLY A 652 -20.34 3.20 -6.79
C GLY A 652 -19.22 3.75 -7.70
N THR A 653 -18.93 5.05 -7.66
CA THR A 653 -17.83 5.63 -8.46
C THR A 653 -16.48 5.11 -7.98
N PHE A 654 -16.23 5.07 -6.67
CA PHE A 654 -15.00 4.46 -6.13
C PHE A 654 -14.96 2.94 -6.33
N GLN A 655 -16.11 2.28 -6.46
CA GLN A 655 -16.14 0.87 -6.89
C GLN A 655 -15.66 0.72 -8.34
N LYS A 656 -16.00 1.67 -9.23
CA LYS A 656 -15.45 1.72 -10.60
C LYS A 656 -13.94 1.99 -10.58
N VAL A 657 -13.47 2.87 -9.68
CA VAL A 657 -12.01 3.12 -9.48
C VAL A 657 -11.30 1.83 -9.05
N LEU A 658 -11.82 1.13 -8.04
CA LEU A 658 -11.28 -0.16 -7.61
C LEU A 658 -11.23 -1.14 -8.80
N ARG A 659 -12.35 -1.34 -9.51
CA ARG A 659 -12.39 -2.23 -10.69
C ARG A 659 -11.40 -1.83 -11.78
N HIS A 660 -11.18 -0.53 -11.99
CA HIS A 660 -10.17 -0.04 -12.91
C HIS A 660 -8.77 -0.48 -12.51
N TYR A 661 -8.38 -0.30 -11.24
CA TYR A 661 -7.10 -0.80 -10.74
C TYR A 661 -6.98 -2.33 -10.87
N LEU A 662 -8.04 -3.08 -10.58
CA LEU A 662 -8.05 -4.53 -10.77
C LEU A 662 -7.89 -4.92 -12.24
N SER A 663 -8.51 -4.18 -13.17
CA SER A 663 -8.37 -4.40 -14.62
C SER A 663 -6.95 -4.13 -15.13
N LEU A 664 -6.24 -3.19 -14.50
CA LEU A 664 -4.81 -2.95 -14.73
C LEU A 664 -3.92 -4.02 -14.06
N GLY A 665 -4.52 -5.05 -13.45
CA GLY A 665 -3.83 -6.14 -12.77
C GLY A 665 -3.27 -5.73 -11.41
N ALA A 666 -3.76 -4.66 -10.80
CA ALA A 666 -3.33 -4.27 -9.46
C ALA A 666 -3.92 -5.25 -8.44
N PRO A 667 -3.13 -5.66 -7.44
CA PRO A 667 -3.60 -6.57 -6.41
C PRO A 667 -4.55 -5.87 -5.44
N VAL A 668 -5.66 -6.53 -5.09
CA VAL A 668 -6.63 -5.99 -4.11
C VAL A 668 -5.96 -5.80 -2.75
N SER A 669 -5.11 -6.74 -2.35
CA SER A 669 -4.40 -6.71 -1.06
C SER A 669 -3.42 -5.54 -0.93
N GLN A 670 -3.09 -4.83 -2.03
CA GLN A 670 -2.30 -3.60 -1.99
C GLN A 670 -3.06 -2.36 -2.43
N PHE A 671 -4.37 -2.48 -2.68
CA PHE A 671 -5.17 -1.34 -3.12
C PHE A 671 -5.30 -0.30 -2.01
N LYS A 672 -5.05 0.95 -2.37
CA LYS A 672 -5.33 2.14 -1.55
C LYS A 672 -6.07 3.12 -2.44
N SER A 673 -7.22 3.62 -1.98
CA SER A 673 -7.91 4.71 -2.68
C SER A 673 -6.96 5.91 -2.78
N PRO A 674 -6.69 6.43 -3.99
CA PRO A 674 -5.78 7.57 -4.14
C PRO A 674 -6.42 8.81 -3.55
N ARG A 675 -5.80 9.42 -2.53
CA ARG A 675 -6.30 10.66 -1.93
C ARG A 675 -5.95 11.91 -2.73
N CYS A 676 -4.87 11.87 -3.50
CA CYS A 676 -4.51 12.90 -4.46
C CYS A 676 -4.23 12.26 -5.83
N VAL A 677 -4.83 12.80 -6.88
CA VAL A 677 -4.73 12.32 -8.25
C VAL A 677 -4.00 13.36 -9.08
N GLY A 678 -2.79 13.06 -9.55
CA GLY A 678 -2.04 13.94 -10.47
C GLY A 678 -2.48 13.81 -11.93
N ARG A 679 -2.30 14.85 -12.76
CA ARG A 679 -2.65 14.85 -14.20
C ARG A 679 -1.89 13.80 -15.01
N SER A 680 -0.62 13.54 -14.68
CA SER A 680 0.29 12.67 -15.45
C SER A 680 0.26 11.20 -15.03
N ASN A 681 -0.08 10.89 -13.77
CA ASN A 681 0.05 9.52 -13.23
C ASN A 681 -1.25 8.70 -13.23
N ASN A 682 -2.43 9.30 -13.41
CA ASN A 682 -3.72 8.64 -13.20
C ASN A 682 -4.88 9.21 -14.08
N SER A 683 -4.64 9.44 -15.37
CA SER A 683 -5.67 10.00 -16.27
C SER A 683 -6.97 9.19 -16.29
N GLY A 684 -6.89 7.86 -16.21
CA GLY A 684 -8.07 6.97 -16.15
C GLY A 684 -8.88 7.14 -14.86
N VAL A 685 -8.23 7.34 -13.70
CA VAL A 685 -8.94 7.56 -12.43
C VAL A 685 -9.63 8.92 -12.44
N LEU A 686 -8.95 9.97 -12.91
CA LEU A 686 -9.55 11.31 -13.00
C LEU A 686 -10.74 11.32 -13.97
N GLN A 687 -10.68 10.55 -15.06
CA GLN A 687 -11.83 10.35 -15.97
C GLN A 687 -13.00 9.64 -15.30
N ILE A 688 -12.75 8.59 -14.52
CA ILE A 688 -13.80 7.88 -13.77
C ILE A 688 -14.44 8.81 -12.73
N LEU A 689 -13.63 9.56 -11.98
CA LEU A 689 -14.10 10.52 -10.99
C LEU A 689 -14.91 11.63 -11.66
N SER A 690 -14.37 12.26 -12.71
CA SER A 690 -15.04 13.36 -13.42
C SER A 690 -16.32 12.91 -14.13
N GLY A 691 -16.34 11.71 -14.71
CA GLY A 691 -17.55 11.14 -15.32
C GLY A 691 -18.58 10.64 -14.31
N GLY A 692 -18.21 10.50 -13.03
CA GLY A 692 -19.10 10.15 -11.93
C GLY A 692 -19.72 11.35 -11.22
N VAL A 693 -19.38 12.60 -11.60
CA VAL A 693 -19.85 13.81 -10.91
C VAL A 693 -21.35 14.02 -11.15
N VAL A 694 -22.09 14.25 -10.07
CA VAL A 694 -23.53 14.56 -10.09
C VAL A 694 -23.83 16.01 -9.72
N LYS A 695 -23.03 16.62 -8.83
CA LYS A 695 -23.17 18.02 -8.41
C LYS A 695 -21.79 18.65 -8.19
N VAL A 696 -21.70 19.96 -8.38
CA VAL A 696 -20.47 20.74 -8.23
C VAL A 696 -20.77 22.00 -7.41
N PHE A 697 -19.90 22.32 -6.46
CA PHE A 697 -19.97 23.50 -5.60
C PHE A 697 -18.60 24.18 -5.58
N PHE A 698 -18.57 25.50 -5.47
CA PHE A 698 -17.36 26.28 -5.27
C PHE A 698 -17.47 27.01 -3.95
N SER A 699 -16.39 27.01 -3.16
CA SER A 699 -16.36 27.63 -1.85
C SER A 699 -16.52 29.16 -1.94
N ALA A 700 -17.36 29.71 -1.08
CA ALA A 700 -17.51 31.15 -0.84
C ALA A 700 -16.80 31.59 0.46
N ALA A 701 -15.91 30.77 1.02
CA ALA A 701 -15.36 30.99 2.36
C ALA A 701 -14.45 32.23 2.50
N TYR A 702 -13.89 32.70 1.38
CA TYR A 702 -12.92 33.80 1.31
C TYR A 702 -13.41 34.95 0.41
N ASP A 703 -14.68 34.90 -0.01
CA ASP A 703 -15.32 35.90 -0.88
C ASP A 703 -15.83 37.13 -0.10
#